data_AF-A0A3L7NNM3-F1
#
_entry.id   AF-A0A3L7NNM3-F1
#
_cell.length_a   1.000
_cell.length_b   1.000
_cell.length_c   1.000
_cell.angle_alpha   90.00
_cell.angle_beta   90.00
_cell.angle_gamma   90.00
#
_symmetry.space_group_name_H-M   'P 1'
#
loop_
_entity.id
_entity.type
_entity.pdbx_description
1 polymer ?
#
loop_
_entity_poly.entity_id
_entity_poly.type
_entity_poly.pdbx_seq_one_letter_code
_entity_poly.pdbx_strand_id
1 'polypeptide(L)'
;MLPMNFKEVIILIPSHSLEDFPSELSEKPASSLLNVFAVAWHPALLLETQEIPVWRRYDSVLPDQSGSLFLIPTACDDNVTIEWSQSALAAGSAVVRGQTERKEMLAATLSPLDSVPPMDEDLVADFLAFGTTWLLCELLTRHMRNFSSPDAMRMKTEMLAAARAARDGDVADARRHLGHAFDLLLECREGFYPVQCFLMDLCLGGATADLPSLERLVESNIPSNILMTARDLETIQQQSPSTVDRLREAWQAERTDIVGGDWREGCTQLSGINSVLWSLERGRRGYREQLSKSPTIWGRRRYGVNLAMPQLLQRSGFAGGLHFVMDDGLYPDDEQTRLRWEGHDHSVLESYSRIPLAGDSASSFLRFPVRMAESMDHDHVAAVSFARWPDLRSPWLDDLRRMAKFAPVLGRFVTFAEFFQVTEQRERYTDLKSTDYLTPFLVQAVAREEAQPISRYREAAIRRNQFDRGEFCSALASLLRGTPILRAEALEERVEQAGPDLPTTIDDTLSADLANHESTAARRLAPILVGDPGREGVLLINTLSYARRVVADWPVGLPLPPVEGSVVAVQPDAQRPAVVVDMPPSGFLWAAGDQPARTSQPAKKREGAWAEGLSLGNEYVDIRLSEATGGMADIRTPNVVGNRLSQQLALRFPSPRTVTVGEGDEAFEETTYYSVTICDSHRVISAGSTLAEIETVGRILDPQNQTRVLAEYRQRVRLWRGRPAIELEIDVNPLKPIEGDPWTNYIGIRWAWKNEDAAITKGVMQAAQPVLGERIEASDYLEIADDSQRIALLTSGLPFHRLTGTRMLDTLLLVAGETAGPRTMRIAFDQQFPMQAAISSVTPPVVIPVDRGPSSSGASGWLFHVGAKNVMLLKILPLDGEQAGSAAGYVLRLMETEGLAKAFKLYAFRQPSKARLRDFIGQTICPLGIDPDGGVLLEMAAYEACEVELLW
;
A
#
# COMPACT_ATOMS: atom_id res chain seq x y z
N MET A 1 -9.57 23.97 55.73
CA MET A 1 -11.03 23.75 55.76
C MET A 1 -11.33 22.87 56.95
N LEU A 2 -12.49 23.06 57.60
CA LEU A 2 -12.95 22.13 58.63
C LEU A 2 -13.41 20.82 57.96
N PRO A 3 -13.16 19.66 58.59
CA PRO A 3 -13.66 18.36 58.14
C PRO A 3 -15.18 18.37 57.89
N MET A 4 -15.65 17.79 56.76
CA MET A 4 -17.07 17.73 56.38
C MET A 4 -17.48 16.29 56.07
N ASN A 5 -18.55 15.81 56.72
CA ASN A 5 -19.20 14.55 56.34
C ASN A 5 -20.16 14.78 55.18
N PHE A 6 -20.00 14.02 54.10
CA PHE A 6 -20.84 14.12 52.91
C PHE A 6 -22.01 13.13 52.98
N LYS A 7 -23.21 13.58 52.61
CA LYS A 7 -24.41 12.75 52.46
C LYS A 7 -24.45 12.08 51.09
N GLU A 8 -23.96 12.76 50.05
CA GLU A 8 -24.00 12.28 48.67
C GLU A 8 -22.89 12.87 47.80
N VAL A 9 -22.53 12.15 46.74
CA VAL A 9 -21.64 12.62 45.66
C VAL A 9 -22.49 12.89 44.43
N ILE A 10 -22.42 14.11 43.91
CA ILE A 10 -23.22 14.56 42.76
C ILE A 10 -22.31 14.93 41.60
N ILE A 11 -22.53 14.29 40.46
CA ILE A 11 -21.88 14.61 39.18
C ILE A 11 -22.79 15.57 38.40
N LEU A 12 -22.29 16.73 37.99
CA LEU A 12 -23.05 17.60 37.08
C LEU A 12 -22.79 17.19 35.63
N ILE A 13 -23.88 17.01 34.87
CA ILE A 13 -23.79 16.73 33.43
C ILE A 13 -24.11 17.99 32.60
N PRO A 14 -23.48 18.17 31.43
CA PRO A 14 -23.68 19.34 30.57
C PRO A 14 -24.96 19.25 29.70
N SER A 15 -25.80 18.24 29.92
CA SER A 15 -26.98 17.90 29.12
C SER A 15 -28.24 17.80 29.99
N HIS A 16 -29.41 17.73 29.35
CA HIS A 16 -30.70 17.60 30.03
C HIS A 16 -30.99 16.19 30.55
N SER A 17 -30.31 15.20 29.99
CA SER A 17 -30.39 13.78 30.33
C SER A 17 -29.13 13.05 29.81
N LEU A 18 -29.06 11.73 29.98
CA LEU A 18 -28.04 10.92 29.31
C LEU A 18 -28.35 10.64 27.83
N GLU A 19 -29.56 10.95 27.33
CA GLU A 19 -29.92 10.77 25.92
C GLU A 19 -29.27 11.82 25.02
N ASP A 20 -29.14 13.05 25.52
CA ASP A 20 -28.47 14.19 24.89
C ASP A 20 -27.07 14.44 25.44
N PHE A 21 -26.47 13.41 26.06
CA PHE A 21 -25.09 13.47 26.55
C PHE A 21 -24.13 13.73 25.37
N PRO A 22 -23.17 14.67 25.51
CA PRO A 22 -22.30 15.02 24.40
C PRO A 22 -21.39 13.83 24.06
N SER A 23 -21.45 13.39 22.81
CA SER A 23 -20.58 12.33 22.26
C SER A 23 -19.34 12.89 21.55
N GLU A 24 -19.34 14.19 21.23
CA GLU A 24 -18.27 14.89 20.53
C GLU A 24 -17.78 16.08 21.36
N LEU A 25 -16.64 15.89 22.02
CA LEU A 25 -15.93 16.93 22.77
C LEU A 25 -14.45 16.89 22.41
N SER A 26 -13.76 18.03 22.55
CA SER A 26 -12.30 18.06 22.48
C SER A 26 -11.67 17.30 23.66
N GLU A 27 -10.40 16.92 23.54
CA GLU A 27 -9.71 16.02 24.48
C GLU A 27 -9.84 16.41 25.96
N LYS A 28 -9.60 17.68 26.30
CA LYS A 28 -9.64 18.14 27.71
C LYS A 28 -11.05 18.08 28.33
N PRO A 29 -12.09 18.66 27.70
CA PRO A 29 -13.47 18.50 28.15
C PRO A 29 -13.94 17.05 28.21
N ALA A 30 -13.63 16.22 27.20
CA ALA A 30 -13.96 14.80 27.20
C ALA A 30 -13.27 14.07 28.38
N SER A 31 -11.99 14.35 28.62
CA SER A 31 -11.23 13.76 29.72
C SER A 31 -11.80 14.14 31.08
N SER A 32 -12.11 15.42 31.29
CA SER A 32 -12.76 15.89 32.51
C SER A 32 -14.12 15.20 32.73
N LEU A 33 -14.94 15.11 31.68
CA LEU A 33 -16.28 14.49 31.73
C LEU A 33 -16.21 13.00 32.06
N LEU A 34 -15.34 12.23 31.42
CA LEU A 34 -15.19 10.81 31.74
C LEU A 34 -14.63 10.60 33.16
N ASN A 35 -13.65 11.42 33.56
CA ASN A 35 -12.99 11.27 34.84
C ASN A 35 -13.90 11.62 36.03
N VAL A 36 -14.82 12.60 35.92
CA VAL A 36 -15.75 12.90 37.03
C VAL A 36 -16.64 11.70 37.35
N PHE A 37 -17.03 10.93 36.34
CA PHE A 37 -17.76 9.67 36.54
C PHE A 37 -16.87 8.60 37.17
N ALA A 38 -15.63 8.44 36.71
CA ALA A 38 -14.71 7.45 37.30
C ALA A 38 -14.41 7.72 38.78
N VAL A 39 -14.00 8.95 39.14
CA VAL A 39 -13.57 9.29 40.51
C VAL A 39 -14.71 9.29 41.53
N ALA A 40 -15.95 9.50 41.08
CA ALA A 40 -17.13 9.48 41.95
C ALA A 40 -17.35 8.12 42.64
N TRP A 41 -16.84 7.04 42.04
CA TRP A 41 -16.95 5.68 42.56
C TRP A 41 -15.81 5.27 43.50
N HIS A 42 -14.93 6.19 43.88
CA HIS A 42 -13.83 5.86 44.79
C HIS A 42 -14.36 5.25 46.11
N PRO A 43 -13.78 4.13 46.61
CA PRO A 43 -14.34 3.38 47.73
C PRO A 43 -14.42 4.19 49.04
N ALA A 44 -13.50 5.13 49.26
CA ALA A 44 -13.59 6.03 50.41
C ALA A 44 -14.83 6.95 50.36
N LEU A 45 -15.27 7.39 49.17
CA LEU A 45 -16.48 8.19 49.03
C LEU A 45 -17.72 7.36 49.32
N LEU A 46 -17.77 6.12 48.81
CA LEU A 46 -18.86 5.18 49.08
C LEU A 46 -19.01 4.89 50.58
N LEU A 47 -17.88 4.75 51.29
CA LEU A 47 -17.88 4.56 52.73
C LEU A 47 -18.29 5.82 53.51
N GLU A 48 -17.92 7.01 53.03
CA GLU A 48 -18.29 8.27 53.66
C GLU A 48 -19.80 8.51 53.54
N THR A 49 -20.34 8.40 52.33
CA THR A 49 -21.74 8.73 52.05
C THR A 49 -22.72 7.62 52.40
N GLN A 50 -22.26 6.35 52.44
CA GLN A 50 -23.12 5.17 52.48
C GLN A 50 -24.15 5.12 51.32
N GLU A 51 -23.85 5.82 50.21
CA GLU A 51 -24.68 5.95 49.01
C GLU A 51 -23.83 5.80 47.75
N ILE A 52 -24.46 5.46 46.62
CA ILE A 52 -23.81 5.47 45.30
C ILE A 52 -23.85 6.89 44.70
N PRO A 53 -22.88 7.26 43.85
CA PRO A 53 -22.89 8.58 43.21
C PRO A 53 -24.09 8.74 42.27
N VAL A 54 -24.61 9.97 42.19
CA VAL A 54 -25.74 10.31 41.32
C VAL A 54 -25.34 11.44 40.37
N TRP A 55 -25.96 11.50 39.19
CA TRP A 55 -25.80 12.65 38.30
C TRP A 55 -27.03 13.57 38.37
N ARG A 56 -26.80 14.86 38.14
CA ARG A 56 -27.82 15.90 38.04
C ARG A 56 -27.51 16.83 36.87
N ARG A 57 -28.56 17.38 36.27
CA ARG A 57 -28.41 18.42 35.24
C ARG A 57 -27.80 19.68 35.86
N TYR A 58 -26.92 20.35 35.14
CA TYR A 58 -26.31 21.60 35.60
C TYR A 58 -27.34 22.70 35.94
N ASP A 59 -28.49 22.70 35.25
CA ASP A 59 -29.56 23.70 35.36
C ASP A 59 -30.66 23.32 36.37
N SER A 60 -30.55 22.16 37.01
CA SER A 60 -31.56 21.70 37.97
C SER A 60 -31.54 22.53 39.25
N VAL A 61 -32.73 22.88 39.74
CA VAL A 61 -32.89 23.53 41.06
C VAL A 61 -32.56 22.51 42.14
N LEU A 62 -31.42 22.65 42.80
CA LEU A 62 -30.97 21.76 43.88
C LEU A 62 -31.65 22.16 45.20
N PRO A 63 -32.55 21.32 45.78
CA PRO A 63 -33.37 21.73 46.92
C PRO A 63 -32.60 21.92 48.23
N ASP A 64 -31.47 21.23 48.40
CA ASP A 64 -30.56 21.32 49.55
C ASP A 64 -29.13 21.12 49.03
N GLN A 65 -28.29 22.16 49.10
CA GLN A 65 -26.88 22.09 48.74
C GLN A 65 -25.99 21.81 49.97
N SER A 66 -26.52 21.38 51.11
CA SER A 66 -25.73 21.14 52.31
C SER A 66 -25.19 19.71 52.39
N GLY A 67 -23.88 19.57 52.64
CA GLY A 67 -23.22 18.29 52.86
C GLY A 67 -23.13 17.40 51.61
N SER A 68 -23.01 17.97 50.40
CA SER A 68 -22.78 17.23 49.16
C SER A 68 -21.37 17.48 48.61
N LEU A 69 -20.85 16.53 47.84
CA LEU A 69 -19.63 16.72 47.05
C LEU A 69 -20.01 16.84 45.56
N PHE A 70 -19.83 18.02 44.99
CA PHE A 70 -20.13 18.29 43.58
C PHE A 70 -18.89 18.10 42.71
N LEU A 71 -19.00 17.23 41.70
CA LEU A 71 -18.00 17.04 40.65
C LEU A 71 -18.49 17.72 39.37
N ILE A 72 -17.78 18.77 38.94
CA ILE A 72 -18.18 19.62 37.82
C ILE A 72 -17.14 19.46 36.71
N PRO A 73 -17.48 18.75 35.62
CA PRO A 73 -16.57 18.61 34.48
C PRO A 73 -16.44 19.95 33.75
N THR A 74 -15.32 20.16 33.08
CA THR A 74 -15.07 21.41 32.34
C THR A 74 -16.05 21.62 31.17
N ALA A 75 -16.71 20.56 30.70
CA ALA A 75 -17.81 20.65 29.74
C ALA A 75 -19.03 21.45 30.26
N CYS A 76 -19.14 21.65 31.59
CA CYS A 76 -20.17 22.46 32.21
C CYS A 76 -19.73 23.91 32.45
N ASP A 77 -18.51 24.31 32.08
CA ASP A 77 -17.93 25.59 32.52
C ASP A 77 -18.70 26.82 32.02
N ASP A 78 -19.22 26.76 30.79
CA ASP A 78 -20.03 27.84 30.20
C ASP A 78 -21.38 28.03 30.88
N ASN A 79 -21.86 26.99 31.56
CA ASN A 79 -23.20 26.89 32.11
C ASN A 79 -23.24 27.02 33.64
N VAL A 80 -22.19 26.58 34.32
CA VAL A 80 -22.06 26.64 35.79
C VAL A 80 -21.16 27.80 36.16
N THR A 81 -21.74 28.87 36.70
CA THR A 81 -20.97 30.07 37.02
C THR A 81 -20.12 29.91 38.28
N ILE A 82 -19.19 30.84 38.51
CA ILE A 82 -18.37 30.85 39.74
C ILE A 82 -19.24 31.12 40.96
N GLU A 83 -20.28 31.95 40.81
CA GLU A 83 -21.23 32.26 41.88
C GLU A 83 -22.00 31.01 42.33
N TRP A 84 -22.35 30.12 41.40
CA TRP A 84 -22.96 28.83 41.74
C TRP A 84 -22.04 28.00 42.64
N SER A 85 -20.76 27.90 42.28
CA SER A 85 -19.77 27.15 43.07
C SER A 85 -19.55 27.77 44.46
N GLN A 86 -19.51 29.10 44.55
CA GLN A 86 -19.40 29.82 45.82
C GLN A 86 -20.63 29.62 46.71
N SER A 87 -21.83 29.60 46.11
CA SER A 87 -23.08 29.30 46.83
C SER A 87 -23.07 27.90 47.42
N ALA A 88 -22.64 26.88 46.66
CA ALA A 88 -22.53 25.51 47.14
C ALA A 88 -21.52 25.39 48.30
N LEU A 89 -20.35 26.04 48.17
CA LEU A 89 -19.35 26.08 49.25
C LEU A 89 -19.90 26.77 50.52
N ALA A 90 -20.64 27.87 50.37
CA ALA A 90 -21.26 28.58 51.48
C ALA A 90 -22.38 27.78 52.17
N ALA A 91 -23.05 26.89 51.43
CA ALA A 91 -24.06 25.95 51.95
C ALA A 91 -23.45 24.74 52.69
N GLY A 92 -22.12 24.62 52.74
CA GLY A 92 -21.44 23.50 53.39
C GLY A 92 -21.28 22.26 52.49
N SER A 93 -21.18 22.46 51.18
CA SER A 93 -20.74 21.43 50.23
C SER A 93 -19.27 21.61 49.84
N ALA A 94 -18.69 20.58 49.23
CA ALA A 94 -17.41 20.67 48.54
C ALA A 94 -17.63 20.67 47.02
N VAL A 95 -16.76 21.36 46.28
CA VAL A 95 -16.84 21.49 44.83
C VAL A 95 -15.48 21.18 44.21
N VAL A 96 -15.45 20.21 43.30
CA VAL A 96 -14.30 19.86 42.46
C VAL A 96 -14.60 20.32 41.05
N ARG A 97 -13.75 21.21 40.51
CA ARG A 97 -13.92 21.84 39.21
C ARG A 97 -12.58 22.22 38.60
N GLY A 98 -12.48 22.11 37.27
CA GLY A 98 -11.34 22.56 36.47
C GLY A 98 -10.26 21.49 36.24
N GLN A 99 -10.33 20.35 36.93
CA GLN A 99 -9.41 19.24 36.71
C GLN A 99 -9.79 18.47 35.44
N THR A 100 -8.78 18.06 34.69
CA THR A 100 -8.93 17.24 33.48
C THR A 100 -8.21 15.90 33.65
N GLU A 101 -7.04 15.92 34.29
CA GLU A 101 -6.26 14.73 34.60
C GLU A 101 -6.85 13.94 35.79
N ARG A 102 -6.94 12.61 35.62
CA ARG A 102 -7.57 11.73 36.63
C ARG A 102 -6.89 11.80 37.99
N LYS A 103 -5.55 11.84 38.03
CA LYS A 103 -4.79 11.89 39.30
C LYS A 103 -5.05 13.19 40.07
N GLU A 104 -5.06 14.32 39.37
CA GLU A 104 -5.34 15.63 39.97
C GLU A 104 -6.79 15.71 40.43
N MET A 105 -7.72 15.21 39.62
CA MET A 105 -9.14 15.17 39.96
C MET A 105 -9.39 14.26 41.17
N LEU A 106 -8.74 13.10 41.24
CA LEU A 106 -8.84 12.19 42.37
C LEU A 106 -8.31 12.84 43.64
N ALA A 107 -7.13 13.48 43.58
CA ALA A 107 -6.57 14.21 44.72
C ALA A 107 -7.51 15.35 45.19
N ALA A 108 -8.07 16.12 44.25
CA ALA A 108 -9.03 17.18 44.56
C ALA A 108 -10.32 16.63 45.17
N THR A 109 -10.81 15.49 44.69
CA THR A 109 -12.02 14.80 45.15
C THR A 109 -11.86 14.24 46.57
N LEU A 110 -10.67 13.75 46.91
CA LEU A 110 -10.39 13.17 48.23
C LEU A 110 -9.95 14.22 49.27
N SER A 111 -9.44 15.38 48.84
CA SER A 111 -8.97 16.45 49.73
C SER A 111 -9.98 16.97 50.78
N PRO A 112 -11.31 16.92 50.55
CA PRO A 112 -12.28 17.37 51.54
C PRO A 112 -12.60 16.32 52.63
N LEU A 113 -12.18 15.07 52.46
CA LEU A 113 -12.42 13.99 53.43
C LEU A 113 -11.46 14.09 54.62
N ASP A 114 -11.98 13.79 55.81
CA ASP A 114 -11.23 13.80 57.07
C ASP A 114 -10.07 12.82 57.09
N SER A 115 -10.34 11.61 56.60
CA SER A 115 -9.36 10.53 56.49
C SER A 115 -9.73 9.61 55.34
N VAL A 116 -8.78 9.37 54.44
CA VAL A 116 -8.91 8.33 53.43
C VAL A 116 -8.24 7.08 54.01
N PRO A 117 -8.98 6.00 54.28
CA PRO A 117 -8.36 4.76 54.77
C PRO A 117 -7.39 4.21 53.71
N PRO A 118 -6.23 3.66 54.13
CA PRO A 118 -5.30 3.04 53.19
C PRO A 118 -5.97 1.83 52.55
N MET A 119 -5.98 1.80 51.22
CA MET A 119 -6.53 0.70 50.44
C MET A 119 -5.53 0.29 49.36
N ASP A 120 -5.66 -0.95 48.89
CA ASP A 120 -4.90 -1.45 47.75
C ASP A 120 -5.19 -0.61 46.49
N GLU A 121 -4.14 -0.10 45.85
CA GLU A 121 -4.27 0.80 44.69
C GLU A 121 -4.94 0.12 43.49
N ASP A 122 -4.72 -1.20 43.33
CA ASP A 122 -5.34 -1.97 42.25
C ASP A 122 -6.84 -2.13 42.48
N LEU A 123 -7.28 -2.38 43.73
CA LEU A 123 -8.70 -2.37 44.07
C LEU A 123 -9.32 -0.99 43.80
N VAL A 124 -8.68 0.09 44.25
CA VAL A 124 -9.17 1.46 43.99
C VAL A 124 -9.34 1.67 42.49
N ALA A 125 -8.37 1.28 41.68
CA ALA A 125 -8.47 1.38 40.22
C ALA A 125 -9.63 0.54 39.64
N ASP A 126 -9.93 -0.64 40.21
CA ASP A 126 -11.10 -1.44 39.80
C ASP A 126 -12.44 -0.73 40.12
N PHE A 127 -12.54 0.01 41.23
CA PHE A 127 -13.70 0.89 41.50
C PHE A 127 -13.84 2.03 40.50
N LEU A 128 -12.72 2.67 40.13
CA LEU A 128 -12.73 3.74 39.12
C LEU A 128 -13.16 3.19 37.75
N ALA A 129 -12.67 2.00 37.39
CA ALA A 129 -13.04 1.30 36.17
C ALA A 129 -14.53 0.94 36.13
N PHE A 130 -15.12 0.57 37.28
CA PHE A 130 -16.57 0.39 37.40
C PHE A 130 -17.33 1.67 37.05
N GLY A 131 -16.88 2.82 37.55
CA GLY A 131 -17.50 4.12 37.25
C GLY A 131 -17.47 4.49 35.77
N THR A 132 -16.33 4.29 35.11
CA THR A 132 -16.21 4.45 33.64
C THR A 132 -17.14 3.49 32.91
N THR A 133 -17.14 2.21 33.29
CA THR A 133 -17.95 1.16 32.64
C THR A 133 -19.44 1.42 32.79
N TRP A 134 -19.88 1.85 33.97
CA TRP A 134 -21.28 2.19 34.25
C TRP A 134 -21.77 3.32 33.35
N LEU A 135 -21.00 4.41 33.23
CA LEU A 135 -21.34 5.51 32.32
C LEU A 135 -21.47 5.01 30.88
N LEU A 136 -20.46 4.31 30.37
CA LEU A 136 -20.45 3.84 28.99
C LEU A 136 -21.60 2.85 28.71
N CYS A 137 -21.96 2.01 29.69
CA CYS A 137 -23.09 1.08 29.59
C CYS A 137 -24.42 1.83 29.56
N GLU A 138 -24.63 2.83 30.43
CA GLU A 138 -25.84 3.67 30.42
C GLU A 138 -25.99 4.41 29.08
N LEU A 139 -24.91 5.03 28.59
CA LEU A 139 -24.91 5.71 27.28
C LEU A 139 -25.21 4.74 26.13
N LEU A 140 -24.58 3.56 26.13
CA LEU A 140 -24.83 2.53 25.11
C LEU A 140 -26.29 2.07 25.13
N THR A 141 -26.85 1.90 26.32
CA THR A 141 -28.26 1.53 26.50
C THR A 141 -29.18 2.56 25.83
N ARG A 142 -28.88 3.86 25.94
CA ARG A 142 -29.68 4.94 25.31
C ARG A 142 -29.48 5.01 23.80
N HIS A 143 -28.25 4.81 23.30
CA HIS A 143 -28.00 4.72 21.86
C HIS A 143 -28.72 3.52 21.22
N MET A 144 -28.86 2.41 21.94
CA MET A 144 -29.67 1.26 21.55
C MET A 144 -31.18 1.45 21.81
N ARG A 145 -31.62 2.67 22.13
CA ARG A 145 -33.02 3.07 22.33
C ARG A 145 -33.74 2.26 23.42
N ASN A 146 -32.98 1.82 24.43
CA ASN A 146 -33.49 1.12 25.60
C ASN A 146 -33.44 2.02 26.86
N PHE A 147 -34.42 1.88 27.75
CA PHE A 147 -34.58 2.70 28.94
C PHE A 147 -34.44 1.91 30.26
N SER A 148 -34.01 0.66 30.17
CA SER A 148 -33.69 -0.16 31.34
C SER A 148 -32.46 0.42 32.05
N SER A 149 -32.46 0.38 33.38
CA SER A 149 -31.30 0.74 34.19
C SER A 149 -31.00 -0.37 35.19
N PRO A 150 -29.74 -0.48 35.65
CA PRO A 150 -29.35 -1.44 36.68
C PRO A 150 -30.18 -1.29 37.96
N ASP A 151 -30.37 -2.41 38.67
CA ASP A 151 -30.99 -2.40 40.00
C ASP A 151 -30.09 -1.60 40.97
N ALA A 152 -30.47 -0.34 41.21
CA ALA A 152 -29.71 0.60 42.03
C ALA A 152 -29.56 0.12 43.48
N MET A 153 -30.52 -0.62 44.03
CA MET A 153 -30.46 -1.11 45.41
C MET A 153 -29.49 -2.29 45.53
N ARG A 154 -29.51 -3.20 44.56
CA ARG A 154 -28.58 -4.33 44.49
C ARG A 154 -27.15 -3.82 44.23
N MET A 155 -26.99 -2.90 43.28
CA MET A 155 -25.70 -2.24 42.99
C MET A 155 -25.12 -1.52 44.20
N LYS A 156 -25.93 -0.71 44.90
CA LYS A 156 -25.50 -0.04 46.14
C LYS A 156 -25.01 -1.04 47.19
N THR A 157 -25.75 -2.13 47.36
CA THR A 157 -25.42 -3.17 48.35
C THR A 157 -24.07 -3.81 48.05
N GLU A 158 -23.85 -4.25 46.82
CA GLU A 158 -22.60 -4.90 46.39
C GLU A 158 -21.42 -3.91 46.44
N MET A 159 -21.58 -2.68 45.95
CA MET A 159 -20.50 -1.68 45.93
C MET A 159 -20.08 -1.23 47.34
N LEU A 160 -21.03 -1.08 48.27
CA LEU A 160 -20.72 -0.78 49.67
C LEU A 160 -20.05 -1.96 50.38
N ALA A 161 -20.48 -3.19 50.09
CA ALA A 161 -19.85 -4.39 50.64
C ALA A 161 -18.40 -4.51 50.14
N ALA A 162 -18.18 -4.29 48.83
CA ALA A 162 -16.84 -4.25 48.24
C ALA A 162 -15.97 -3.18 48.90
N ALA A 163 -16.49 -1.97 49.12
CA ALA A 163 -15.73 -0.87 49.71
C ALA A 163 -15.34 -1.14 51.18
N ARG A 164 -16.23 -1.79 51.95
CA ARG A 164 -15.92 -2.23 53.32
C ARG A 164 -14.82 -3.29 53.33
N ALA A 165 -14.93 -4.31 52.47
CA ALA A 165 -13.90 -5.34 52.33
C ALA A 165 -12.55 -4.74 51.92
N ALA A 166 -12.54 -3.78 50.98
CA ALA A 166 -11.33 -3.08 50.56
C ALA A 166 -10.66 -2.29 51.70
N ARG A 167 -11.45 -1.58 52.53
CA ARG A 167 -10.97 -0.90 53.75
C ARG A 167 -10.38 -1.89 54.75
N ASP A 168 -11.02 -3.04 54.91
CA ASP A 168 -10.62 -4.05 55.90
C ASP A 168 -9.44 -4.92 55.40
N GLY A 169 -8.97 -4.69 54.16
CA GLY A 169 -7.85 -5.40 53.54
C GLY A 169 -8.20 -6.77 52.96
N ASP A 170 -9.48 -7.13 52.88
CA ASP A 170 -9.96 -8.38 52.30
C ASP A 170 -10.13 -8.24 50.77
N VAL A 171 -9.01 -8.41 50.06
CA VAL A 171 -8.94 -8.27 48.59
C VAL A 171 -9.84 -9.28 47.87
N ALA A 172 -9.95 -10.51 48.40
CA ALA A 172 -10.73 -11.56 47.76
C ALA A 172 -12.22 -11.24 47.83
N ASP A 173 -12.72 -10.81 48.99
CA ASP A 173 -14.12 -10.48 49.16
C ASP A 173 -14.50 -9.17 48.45
N ALA A 174 -13.59 -8.19 48.45
CA ALA A 174 -13.76 -6.96 47.67
C ALA A 174 -13.94 -7.24 46.17
N ARG A 175 -13.08 -8.09 45.58
CA ARG A 175 -13.19 -8.51 44.17
C ARG A 175 -14.43 -9.33 43.89
N ARG A 176 -14.87 -10.18 44.83
CA ARG A 176 -16.12 -10.94 44.71
C ARG A 176 -17.33 -10.02 44.58
N HIS A 177 -17.43 -9.03 45.47
CA HIS A 177 -18.53 -8.04 45.43
C HIS A 177 -18.45 -7.10 44.23
N LEU A 178 -17.25 -6.68 43.81
CA LEU A 178 -17.07 -5.97 42.53
C LEU A 178 -17.52 -6.81 41.34
N GLY A 179 -17.20 -8.11 41.33
CA GLY A 179 -17.65 -9.06 40.30
C GLY A 179 -19.17 -9.06 40.15
N HIS A 180 -19.90 -9.19 41.26
CA HIS A 180 -21.37 -9.12 41.25
C HIS A 180 -21.91 -7.77 40.74
N ALA A 181 -21.21 -6.66 41.04
CA ALA A 181 -21.57 -5.35 40.54
C ALA A 181 -21.36 -5.23 39.02
N PHE A 182 -20.27 -5.77 38.47
CA PHE A 182 -20.06 -5.83 37.02
C PHE A 182 -21.05 -6.77 36.34
N ASP A 183 -21.41 -7.90 36.95
CA ASP A 183 -22.45 -8.81 36.45
C ASP A 183 -23.80 -8.11 36.32
N LEU A 184 -24.16 -7.21 37.25
CA LEU A 184 -25.35 -6.38 37.14
C LEU A 184 -25.35 -5.49 35.88
N LEU A 185 -24.19 -4.90 35.52
CA LEU A 185 -24.07 -4.12 34.29
C LEU A 185 -24.18 -5.01 33.05
N LEU A 186 -23.59 -6.21 33.10
CA LEU A 186 -23.68 -7.21 32.04
C LEU A 186 -25.13 -7.64 31.81
N GLU A 187 -25.87 -7.97 32.88
CA GLU A 187 -27.31 -8.30 32.85
C GLU A 187 -28.10 -7.19 32.13
N CYS A 188 -27.79 -5.92 32.39
CA CYS A 188 -28.42 -4.79 31.71
C CYS A 188 -28.10 -4.72 30.22
N ARG A 189 -26.82 -4.90 29.83
CA ARG A 189 -26.40 -4.91 28.42
C ARG A 189 -27.07 -6.05 27.65
N GLU A 190 -27.13 -7.23 28.25
CA GLU A 190 -27.77 -8.42 27.66
C GLU A 190 -29.29 -8.30 27.53
N GLY A 191 -29.91 -7.43 28.35
CA GLY A 191 -31.33 -7.11 28.24
C GLY A 191 -31.73 -6.47 26.91
N PHE A 192 -30.83 -5.75 26.23
CA PHE A 192 -31.09 -5.14 24.91
C PHE A 192 -30.25 -5.74 23.77
N TYR A 193 -29.09 -6.32 24.07
CA TYR A 193 -28.25 -7.00 23.09
C TYR A 193 -27.65 -8.28 23.72
N PRO A 194 -28.34 -9.43 23.62
CA PRO A 194 -27.95 -10.67 24.29
C PRO A 194 -26.81 -11.44 23.60
N VAL A 195 -26.38 -11.00 22.41
CA VAL A 195 -25.28 -11.61 21.65
C VAL A 195 -23.94 -11.11 22.19
N GLN A 196 -22.88 -11.91 22.04
CA GLN A 196 -21.53 -11.48 22.42
C GLN A 196 -21.06 -10.32 21.55
N CYS A 197 -20.44 -9.32 22.19
CA CYS A 197 -19.73 -8.22 21.54
C CYS A 197 -18.23 -8.39 21.77
N PHE A 198 -17.40 -7.89 20.85
CA PHE A 198 -15.96 -8.08 20.87
C PHE A 198 -15.21 -6.76 20.94
N LEU A 199 -14.07 -6.78 21.65
CA LEU A 199 -13.13 -5.68 21.71
C LEU A 199 -11.76 -6.17 21.24
N MET A 200 -11.08 -5.39 20.40
CA MET A 200 -9.70 -5.70 19.99
C MET A 200 -8.77 -4.56 20.39
N ASP A 201 -7.75 -4.87 21.16
CA ASP A 201 -6.67 -3.93 21.47
C ASP A 201 -5.54 -4.11 20.47
N LEU A 202 -5.39 -3.16 19.54
CA LEU A 202 -4.33 -3.12 18.53
C LEU A 202 -3.21 -2.17 18.96
N CYS A 203 -2.15 -2.76 19.51
CA CYS A 203 -0.92 -2.06 19.85
C CYS A 203 -0.07 -1.85 18.59
N LEU A 204 0.29 -0.59 18.30
CA LEU A 204 1.22 -0.22 17.23
C LEU A 204 2.64 -0.49 17.70
N GLY A 205 3.12 -1.72 17.45
CA GLY A 205 4.51 -2.10 17.60
C GLY A 205 5.40 -1.39 16.58
N GLY A 206 6.71 -1.38 16.81
CA GLY A 206 7.66 -0.78 15.89
C GLY A 206 9.05 -0.65 16.48
N ALA A 207 10.03 -0.36 15.64
CA ALA A 207 11.42 -0.15 16.06
C ALA A 207 11.61 0.96 17.12
N THR A 208 10.66 1.90 17.22
CA THR A 208 10.67 3.02 18.19
C THR A 208 9.70 2.81 19.35
N ALA A 209 9.16 1.60 19.51
CA ALA A 209 8.27 1.26 20.61
C ALA A 209 8.97 1.36 21.96
N ASP A 210 8.25 1.83 22.98
CA ASP A 210 8.71 1.73 24.37
C ASP A 210 8.69 0.26 24.81
N LEU A 211 9.88 -0.36 24.87
CA LEU A 211 10.02 -1.79 25.15
C LEU A 211 9.48 -2.18 26.55
N PRO A 212 9.71 -1.42 27.64
CA PRO A 212 9.12 -1.74 28.94
C PRO A 212 7.59 -1.75 28.94
N SER A 213 6.94 -0.83 28.23
CA SER A 213 5.47 -0.85 28.10
C SER A 213 4.98 -1.99 27.21
N LEU A 214 5.74 -2.36 26.19
CA LEU A 214 5.46 -3.54 25.37
C LEU A 214 5.57 -4.83 26.20
N GLU A 215 6.57 -4.94 27.07
CA GLU A 215 6.73 -6.08 27.99
C GLU A 215 5.54 -6.20 28.96
N ARG A 216 5.11 -5.09 29.56
CA ARG A 216 3.91 -5.08 30.42
C ARG A 216 2.65 -5.52 29.66
N LEU A 217 2.53 -5.15 28.39
CA LEU A 217 1.40 -5.57 27.56
C LEU A 217 1.38 -7.08 27.35
N VAL A 218 2.51 -7.69 26.99
CA VAL A 218 2.59 -9.14 26.72
C VAL A 218 2.53 -10.00 27.98
N GLU A 219 2.71 -9.41 29.16
CA GLU A 219 2.50 -10.06 30.46
C GLU A 219 1.02 -10.05 30.90
N SER A 220 0.18 -9.20 30.28
CA SER A 220 -1.25 -9.15 30.56
C SER A 220 -1.94 -10.47 30.19
N ASN A 221 -2.97 -10.84 30.97
CA ASN A 221 -3.87 -11.95 30.65
C ASN A 221 -5.06 -11.52 29.78
N ILE A 222 -5.21 -10.22 29.50
CA ILE A 222 -6.24 -9.72 28.59
C ILE A 222 -5.73 -9.81 27.16
N PRO A 223 -6.47 -10.44 26.22
CA PRO A 223 -6.07 -10.56 24.84
C PRO A 223 -5.69 -9.24 24.18
N SER A 224 -4.59 -9.25 23.42
CA SER A 224 -4.08 -8.09 22.70
C SER A 224 -3.49 -8.47 21.35
N ASN A 225 -3.33 -7.48 20.47
CA ASN A 225 -2.78 -7.64 19.13
C ASN A 225 -1.63 -6.66 18.97
N ILE A 226 -0.50 -7.09 18.43
CA ILE A 226 0.63 -6.19 18.16
C ILE A 226 0.87 -6.12 16.66
N LEU A 227 0.67 -4.94 16.10
CA LEU A 227 0.98 -4.62 14.72
C LEU A 227 2.46 -4.24 14.59
N MET A 228 3.26 -5.05 13.93
CA MET A 228 4.67 -4.74 13.64
C MET A 228 5.15 -5.47 12.39
N THR A 229 6.11 -4.90 11.65
CA THR A 229 6.75 -5.57 10.51
C THR A 229 7.82 -6.56 10.96
N ALA A 230 8.27 -7.46 10.08
CA ALA A 230 9.40 -8.33 10.43
C ALA A 230 10.70 -7.53 10.64
N ARG A 231 10.89 -6.42 9.92
CA ARG A 231 12.03 -5.51 10.13
C ARG A 231 11.98 -4.79 11.48
N ASP A 232 10.79 -4.42 11.96
CA ASP A 232 10.63 -3.89 13.33
C ASP A 232 11.07 -4.93 14.36
N LEU A 233 10.64 -6.17 14.19
CA LEU A 233 11.01 -7.29 15.06
C LEU A 233 12.51 -7.60 15.05
N GLU A 234 13.15 -7.57 13.88
CA GLU A 234 14.61 -7.69 13.75
C GLU A 234 15.33 -6.58 14.52
N THR A 235 14.80 -5.36 14.49
CA THR A 235 15.36 -4.22 15.24
C THR A 235 15.17 -4.40 16.75
N ILE A 236 13.98 -4.84 17.19
CA ILE A 236 13.72 -5.14 18.60
C ILE A 236 14.60 -6.28 19.09
N GLN A 237 14.80 -7.34 18.30
CA GLN A 237 15.70 -8.45 18.63
C GLN A 237 17.14 -7.96 18.87
N GLN A 238 17.63 -7.01 18.06
CA GLN A 238 18.95 -6.43 18.23
C GLN A 238 19.05 -5.56 19.49
N GLN A 239 17.97 -4.86 19.86
CA GLN A 239 17.93 -3.99 21.03
C GLN A 239 17.73 -4.76 22.34
N SER A 240 16.81 -5.73 22.36
CA SER A 240 16.39 -6.49 23.54
C SER A 240 15.89 -7.90 23.17
N PRO A 241 16.79 -8.91 23.14
CA PRO A 241 16.41 -10.30 22.91
C PRO A 241 15.35 -10.82 23.90
N SER A 242 15.41 -10.38 25.17
CA SER A 242 14.45 -10.80 26.20
C SER A 242 13.02 -10.36 25.92
N THR A 243 12.83 -9.20 25.29
CA THR A 243 11.50 -8.73 24.88
C THR A 243 10.91 -9.65 23.80
N VAL A 244 11.75 -10.11 22.86
CA VAL A 244 11.32 -11.06 21.82
C VAL A 244 11.00 -12.44 22.40
N ASP A 245 11.74 -12.89 23.41
CA ASP A 245 11.42 -14.13 24.13
C ASP A 245 10.04 -14.06 24.80
N ARG A 246 9.72 -12.95 25.48
CA ARG A 246 8.39 -12.73 26.08
C ARG A 246 7.27 -12.63 25.03
N LEU A 247 7.53 -11.96 23.91
CA LEU A 247 6.59 -11.91 22.77
C LEU A 247 6.32 -13.32 22.24
N ARG A 248 7.36 -14.15 22.10
CA ARG A 248 7.25 -15.54 21.65
C ARG A 248 6.39 -16.36 22.61
N GLU A 249 6.64 -16.25 23.91
CA GLU A 249 5.87 -16.95 24.95
C GLU A 249 4.40 -16.51 24.96
N ALA A 250 4.13 -15.20 24.90
CA ALA A 250 2.76 -14.66 24.89
C ALA A 250 1.96 -15.12 23.65
N TRP A 251 2.62 -15.19 22.48
CA TRP A 251 1.99 -15.66 21.25
C TRP A 251 1.84 -17.19 21.18
N GLN A 252 2.73 -17.95 21.80
CA GLN A 252 2.55 -19.38 21.98
C GLN A 252 1.39 -19.71 22.93
N ALA A 253 1.20 -18.88 23.95
CA ALA A 253 0.10 -18.97 24.89
C ALA A 253 -1.23 -18.38 24.37
N GLU A 254 -1.28 -17.88 23.14
CA GLU A 254 -2.47 -17.27 22.51
C GLU A 254 -3.03 -16.05 23.29
N ARG A 255 -2.24 -15.46 24.19
CA ARG A 255 -2.61 -14.25 24.95
C ARG A 255 -2.42 -12.98 24.12
N THR A 256 -1.46 -12.99 23.21
CA THR A 256 -1.18 -11.89 22.30
C THR A 256 -0.99 -12.43 20.89
N ASP A 257 -1.63 -11.82 19.90
CA ASP A 257 -1.39 -12.16 18.49
C ASP A 257 -0.51 -11.11 17.81
N ILE A 258 0.25 -11.52 16.80
CA ILE A 258 1.06 -10.63 15.98
C ILE A 258 0.33 -10.39 14.68
N VAL A 259 -0.02 -9.14 14.42
CA VAL A 259 -0.56 -8.69 13.15
C VAL A 259 0.58 -8.12 12.32
N GLY A 260 0.69 -8.58 11.07
CA GLY A 260 1.80 -8.19 10.21
C GLY A 260 1.95 -9.15 9.04
N GLY A 261 3.11 -9.18 8.40
CA GLY A 261 3.35 -10.11 7.30
C GLY A 261 4.41 -9.63 6.33
N ASP A 262 4.39 -8.34 6.03
CA ASP A 262 5.42 -7.68 5.25
C ASP A 262 6.75 -7.64 6.01
N TRP A 263 7.87 -7.80 5.28
CA TRP A 263 9.17 -7.46 5.84
C TRP A 263 9.26 -5.97 6.15
N ARG A 264 8.76 -5.14 5.23
CA ARG A 264 8.57 -3.69 5.41
C ARG A 264 7.33 -3.21 4.64
N GLU A 265 6.71 -2.15 5.13
CA GLU A 265 5.50 -1.58 4.50
C GLU A 265 5.86 -0.69 3.29
N GLY A 266 6.18 -1.31 2.14
CA GLY A 266 6.52 -0.62 0.89
C GLY A 266 5.32 -0.15 0.07
N CYS A 267 5.56 0.53 -1.06
CA CYS A 267 4.50 1.05 -1.95
C CYS A 267 3.87 -0.05 -2.84
N THR A 268 3.02 -0.90 -2.26
CA THR A 268 2.44 -2.09 -2.92
C THR A 268 1.86 -1.82 -4.32
N GLN A 269 0.96 -0.83 -4.44
CA GLN A 269 0.26 -0.49 -5.70
C GLN A 269 1.19 0.04 -6.80
N LEU A 270 2.35 0.58 -6.43
CA LEU A 270 3.33 1.15 -7.37
C LEU A 270 4.54 0.22 -7.60
N SER A 271 4.54 -0.96 -6.97
CA SER A 271 5.61 -1.95 -7.06
C SER A 271 5.19 -3.13 -7.93
N GLY A 272 6.17 -3.81 -8.52
CA GLY A 272 5.92 -5.07 -9.23
C GLY A 272 5.54 -6.19 -8.25
N ILE A 273 4.76 -7.15 -8.71
CA ILE A 273 4.29 -8.29 -7.89
C ILE A 273 5.44 -9.09 -7.26
N ASN A 274 6.58 -9.22 -7.95
CA ASN A 274 7.77 -9.90 -7.42
C ASN A 274 8.32 -9.23 -6.15
N SER A 275 8.31 -7.90 -6.06
CA SER A 275 8.73 -7.17 -4.85
C SER A 275 7.75 -7.35 -3.70
N VAL A 276 6.44 -7.35 -3.99
CA VAL A 276 5.40 -7.60 -2.98
C VAL A 276 5.50 -9.02 -2.43
N LEU A 277 5.58 -10.03 -3.30
CA LEU A 277 5.73 -11.42 -2.88
C LEU A 277 7.06 -11.67 -2.17
N TRP A 278 8.14 -11.01 -2.58
CA TRP A 278 9.42 -11.05 -1.85
C TRP A 278 9.27 -10.47 -0.44
N SER A 279 8.57 -9.34 -0.27
CA SER A 279 8.33 -8.74 1.05
C SER A 279 7.57 -9.69 1.97
N LEU A 280 6.53 -10.35 1.45
CA LEU A 280 5.74 -11.34 2.22
C LEU A 280 6.59 -12.58 2.56
N GLU A 281 7.34 -13.13 1.59
CA GLU A 281 8.23 -14.29 1.79
C GLU A 281 9.30 -13.98 2.86
N ARG A 282 10.02 -12.86 2.69
CA ARG A 282 11.07 -12.40 3.60
C ARG A 282 10.54 -12.05 4.99
N GLY A 283 9.35 -11.45 5.05
CA GLY A 283 8.68 -11.07 6.29
C GLY A 283 8.30 -12.30 7.10
N ARG A 284 7.59 -13.25 6.47
CA ARG A 284 7.23 -14.54 7.08
C ARG A 284 8.43 -15.31 7.59
N ARG A 285 9.52 -15.34 6.81
CA ARG A 285 10.81 -15.92 7.25
C ARG A 285 11.34 -15.22 8.50
N GLY A 286 11.39 -13.89 8.51
CA GLY A 286 11.83 -13.10 9.67
C GLY A 286 11.02 -13.40 10.93
N TYR A 287 9.68 -13.45 10.86
CA TYR A 287 8.87 -13.85 12.02
C TYR A 287 9.17 -15.28 12.47
N ARG A 288 9.33 -16.24 11.56
CA ARG A 288 9.61 -17.63 11.91
C ARG A 288 10.97 -17.80 12.60
N GLU A 289 11.99 -17.10 12.11
CA GLU A 289 13.34 -17.11 12.69
C GLU A 289 13.34 -16.54 14.11
N GLN A 290 12.57 -15.46 14.36
CA GLN A 290 12.59 -14.77 15.66
C GLN A 290 11.54 -15.33 16.66
N LEU A 291 10.36 -15.72 16.20
CA LEU A 291 9.19 -16.09 17.02
C LEU A 291 8.73 -17.54 16.81
N SER A 292 9.37 -18.32 15.95
CA SER A 292 9.00 -19.71 15.62
C SER A 292 7.60 -19.89 15.00
N LYS A 293 6.87 -18.80 14.74
CA LYS A 293 5.57 -18.75 14.08
C LYS A 293 5.58 -17.62 13.03
N SER A 294 4.65 -17.65 12.10
CA SER A 294 4.41 -16.55 11.15
C SER A 294 2.98 -16.04 11.35
N PRO A 295 2.72 -14.72 11.21
CA PRO A 295 1.39 -14.16 11.34
C PRO A 295 0.39 -14.83 10.40
N THR A 296 -0.84 -15.01 10.89
CA THR A 296 -2.00 -15.44 10.09
C THR A 296 -2.91 -14.28 9.75
N ILE A 297 -2.80 -13.15 10.47
CA ILE A 297 -3.53 -11.92 10.21
C ILE A 297 -2.59 -10.89 9.60
N TRP A 298 -2.90 -10.49 8.37
CA TRP A 298 -2.16 -9.43 7.70
C TRP A 298 -2.65 -8.05 8.15
N GLY A 299 -1.73 -7.14 8.40
CA GLY A 299 -2.05 -5.75 8.66
C GLY A 299 -0.81 -4.89 8.55
N ARG A 300 -1.03 -3.61 8.33
CA ARG A 300 0.02 -2.61 8.15
C ARG A 300 -0.48 -1.24 8.57
N ARG A 301 0.45 -0.37 8.97
CA ARG A 301 0.16 1.04 9.29
C ARG A 301 0.05 1.86 8.02
N ARG A 302 1.05 1.70 7.14
CA ARG A 302 1.11 2.42 5.86
C ARG A 302 0.15 1.86 4.83
N TYR A 303 -0.26 2.70 3.88
CA TYR A 303 -1.14 2.33 2.79
C TYR A 303 -0.61 1.13 2.01
N GLY A 304 -1.49 0.18 1.71
CA GLY A 304 -1.14 -1.01 0.93
C GLY A 304 -2.32 -1.90 0.56
N VAL A 305 -3.55 -1.50 0.89
CA VAL A 305 -4.77 -2.21 0.51
C VAL A 305 -5.08 -1.94 -0.96
N ASN A 306 -5.37 -3.00 -1.73
CA ASN A 306 -5.84 -2.95 -3.11
C ASN A 306 -6.44 -4.31 -3.53
N LEU A 307 -7.08 -4.39 -4.69
CA LEU A 307 -7.77 -5.59 -5.17
C LEU A 307 -6.87 -6.79 -5.53
N ALA A 308 -5.56 -6.63 -5.62
CA ALA A 308 -4.65 -7.76 -5.85
C ALA A 308 -4.28 -8.49 -4.56
N MET A 309 -4.42 -7.85 -3.39
CA MET A 309 -3.93 -8.39 -2.13
C MET A 309 -4.63 -9.67 -1.67
N PRO A 310 -5.97 -9.88 -1.80
CA PRO A 310 -6.63 -11.08 -1.31
C PRO A 310 -5.98 -12.39 -1.77
N GLN A 311 -5.72 -12.55 -3.08
CA GLN A 311 -5.05 -13.75 -3.59
C GLN A 311 -3.62 -13.90 -3.09
N LEU A 312 -2.87 -12.80 -3.00
CA LEU A 312 -1.46 -12.83 -2.60
C LEU A 312 -1.32 -13.19 -1.12
N LEU A 313 -2.22 -12.68 -0.28
CA LEU A 313 -2.27 -12.96 1.14
C LEU A 313 -2.74 -14.40 1.40
N GLN A 314 -3.84 -14.83 0.78
CA GLN A 314 -4.35 -16.19 0.96
C GLN A 314 -3.31 -17.24 0.54
N ARG A 315 -2.69 -17.07 -0.65
CA ARG A 315 -1.63 -17.98 -1.13
C ARG A 315 -0.31 -17.85 -0.35
N SER A 316 -0.12 -16.79 0.42
CA SER A 316 1.01 -16.65 1.35
C SER A 316 0.68 -17.20 2.75
N GLY A 317 -0.48 -17.82 2.95
CA GLY A 317 -0.88 -18.46 4.21
C GLY A 317 -1.47 -17.52 5.26
N PHE A 318 -2.06 -16.40 4.85
CA PHE A 318 -2.86 -15.54 5.72
C PHE A 318 -4.32 -16.00 5.72
N ALA A 319 -4.94 -16.00 6.90
CA ALA A 319 -6.34 -16.37 7.11
C ALA A 319 -7.27 -15.14 7.13
N GLY A 320 -6.74 -13.96 7.46
CA GLY A 320 -7.50 -12.72 7.42
C GLY A 320 -6.62 -11.48 7.31
N GLY A 321 -7.25 -10.32 7.16
CA GLY A 321 -6.56 -9.05 6.97
C GLY A 321 -7.23 -7.86 7.67
N LEU A 322 -6.44 -6.81 7.89
CA LEU A 322 -6.97 -5.49 8.26
C LEU A 322 -7.12 -4.65 6.98
N HIS A 323 -8.36 -4.31 6.63
CA HIS A 323 -8.70 -3.47 5.49
C HIS A 323 -9.01 -2.05 5.95
N PHE A 324 -8.00 -1.39 6.50
CA PHE A 324 -8.02 0.04 6.79
C PHE A 324 -6.56 0.51 6.84
N VAL A 325 -6.34 1.81 6.78
CA VAL A 325 -5.00 2.41 6.78
C VAL A 325 -4.92 3.52 7.83
N MET A 326 -3.70 3.77 8.35
CA MET A 326 -3.46 4.77 9.40
C MET A 326 -2.67 5.99 8.90
N ASP A 327 -2.30 6.04 7.62
CA ASP A 327 -1.44 7.06 7.02
C ASP A 327 -2.06 7.72 5.78
N ASP A 328 -3.38 7.97 5.78
CA ASP A 328 -4.15 8.53 4.67
C ASP A 328 -4.26 7.62 3.43
N GLY A 329 -4.88 8.14 2.36
CA GLY A 329 -5.19 7.43 1.12
C GLY A 329 -6.70 7.29 0.91
N LEU A 330 -7.09 6.96 -0.32
CA LEU A 330 -8.48 6.62 -0.61
C LEU A 330 -8.60 5.10 -0.65
N TYR A 331 -9.59 4.57 0.05
CA TYR A 331 -9.99 3.17 0.05
C TYR A 331 -11.49 3.12 0.36
N PRO A 332 -12.19 2.02 0.03
CA PRO A 332 -13.59 1.84 0.42
C PRO A 332 -13.76 1.99 1.93
N ASP A 333 -14.56 2.96 2.37
CA ASP A 333 -14.78 3.33 3.77
C ASP A 333 -16.08 2.75 4.36
N ASP A 334 -16.71 1.79 3.67
CA ASP A 334 -17.82 1.00 4.22
C ASP A 334 -17.30 0.12 5.38
N GLU A 335 -17.34 0.70 6.58
CA GLU A 335 -16.86 0.09 7.80
C GLU A 335 -17.71 -1.14 8.18
N GLN A 336 -17.06 -2.30 8.16
CA GLN A 336 -17.65 -3.56 8.60
C GLN A 336 -16.70 -4.24 9.57
N THR A 337 -17.30 -4.84 10.60
CA THR A 337 -16.57 -5.69 11.53
C THR A 337 -16.05 -6.97 10.83
N ARG A 338 -16.77 -7.48 9.82
CA ARG A 338 -16.30 -8.56 8.93
C ARG A 338 -16.60 -8.27 7.47
N LEU A 339 -15.63 -7.67 6.80
CA LEU A 339 -15.62 -7.42 5.37
C LEU A 339 -15.20 -8.67 4.60
N ARG A 340 -15.93 -9.00 3.53
CA ARG A 340 -15.49 -9.93 2.50
C ARG A 340 -14.61 -9.18 1.51
N TRP A 341 -13.29 -9.18 1.72
CA TRP A 341 -12.37 -8.49 0.79
C TRP A 341 -12.16 -9.37 -0.44
N GLU A 342 -13.01 -9.16 -1.45
CA GLU A 342 -12.92 -9.83 -2.74
C GLU A 342 -11.92 -9.09 -3.64
N GLY A 343 -10.95 -9.83 -4.18
CA GLY A 343 -9.96 -9.34 -5.12
C GLY A 343 -10.47 -9.35 -6.55
N HIS A 344 -9.72 -8.74 -7.47
CA HIS A 344 -10.11 -8.70 -8.89
C HIS A 344 -10.06 -10.08 -9.56
N ASP A 345 -9.36 -11.05 -8.98
CA ASP A 345 -9.34 -12.47 -9.41
C ASP A 345 -10.42 -13.32 -8.73
N HIS A 346 -11.33 -12.69 -7.98
CA HIS A 346 -12.38 -13.33 -7.16
C HIS A 346 -11.89 -14.14 -5.95
N SER A 347 -10.60 -14.13 -5.63
CA SER A 347 -10.12 -14.60 -4.33
C SER A 347 -10.70 -13.73 -3.21
N VAL A 348 -11.00 -14.35 -2.08
CA VAL A 348 -11.66 -13.69 -0.94
C VAL A 348 -10.79 -13.85 0.29
N LEU A 349 -10.55 -12.73 0.98
CA LEU A 349 -9.92 -12.72 2.29
C LEU A 349 -10.88 -12.13 3.33
N GLU A 350 -11.11 -12.86 4.42
CA GLU A 350 -11.83 -12.34 5.58
C GLU A 350 -11.08 -11.13 6.15
N SER A 351 -11.77 -10.01 6.32
CA SER A 351 -11.11 -8.77 6.73
C SER A 351 -11.91 -7.97 7.75
N TYR A 352 -11.21 -7.15 8.52
CA TYR A 352 -11.82 -6.17 9.42
C TYR A 352 -11.56 -4.77 8.85
N SER A 353 -12.61 -3.99 8.56
CA SER A 353 -12.49 -2.67 7.92
C SER A 353 -12.95 -1.49 8.79
N ARG A 354 -13.60 -1.76 9.93
CA ARG A 354 -14.04 -0.71 10.85
C ARG A 354 -12.84 0.05 11.44
N ILE A 355 -12.78 1.37 11.22
CA ILE A 355 -11.62 2.18 11.65
C ILE A 355 -11.48 2.11 13.18
N PRO A 356 -10.30 1.77 13.72
CA PRO A 356 -10.09 1.71 15.16
C PRO A 356 -10.27 3.06 15.86
N LEU A 357 -10.85 3.03 17.06
CA LEU A 357 -10.85 4.19 17.96
C LEU A 357 -9.43 4.42 18.51
N ALA A 358 -9.03 5.67 18.75
CA ALA A 358 -7.73 5.94 19.36
C ALA A 358 -7.76 5.55 20.85
N GLY A 359 -6.93 4.58 21.23
CA GLY A 359 -6.94 4.00 22.58
C GLY A 359 -6.38 4.92 23.67
N ASP A 360 -5.76 6.05 23.30
CA ASP A 360 -5.21 7.07 24.19
C ASP A 360 -6.04 8.38 24.24
N SER A 361 -7.15 8.44 23.49
CA SER A 361 -7.95 9.65 23.30
C SER A 361 -9.23 9.64 24.14
N ALA A 362 -9.45 10.67 24.94
CA ALA A 362 -10.66 10.82 25.75
C ALA A 362 -11.89 10.96 24.87
N SER A 363 -11.77 11.72 23.77
CA SER A 363 -12.86 11.94 22.82
C SER A 363 -13.29 10.62 22.15
N SER A 364 -12.35 9.71 21.90
CA SER A 364 -12.63 8.37 21.37
C SER A 364 -13.43 7.51 22.35
N PHE A 365 -13.11 7.51 23.64
CA PHE A 365 -13.87 6.78 24.65
C PHE A 365 -15.25 7.38 24.91
N LEU A 366 -15.40 8.71 24.80
CA LEU A 366 -16.71 9.36 24.86
C LEU A 366 -17.61 8.96 23.68
N ARG A 367 -17.02 8.76 22.50
CA ARG A 367 -17.71 8.28 21.30
C ARG A 367 -17.94 6.76 21.27
N PHE A 368 -17.27 5.98 22.13
CA PHE A 368 -17.37 4.51 22.14
C PHE A 368 -18.81 3.98 22.15
N PRO A 369 -19.75 4.49 22.97
CA PRO A 369 -21.13 4.00 22.98
C PRO A 369 -21.83 4.15 21.63
N VAL A 370 -21.56 5.25 20.92
CA VAL A 370 -22.08 5.48 19.55
C VAL A 370 -21.49 4.43 18.60
N ARG A 371 -20.17 4.24 18.63
CA ARG A 371 -19.49 3.30 17.72
C ARG A 371 -19.89 1.84 17.98
N MET A 372 -20.07 1.46 19.23
CA MET A 372 -20.56 0.12 19.59
C MET A 372 -22.01 -0.07 19.17
N ALA A 373 -22.88 0.94 19.35
CA ALA A 373 -24.26 0.89 18.88
C ALA A 373 -24.35 0.79 17.34
N GLU A 374 -23.54 1.57 16.61
CA GLU A 374 -23.42 1.46 15.15
C GLU A 374 -23.06 0.03 14.72
N SER A 375 -22.14 -0.61 15.43
CA SER A 375 -21.76 -2.01 15.18
C SER A 375 -22.88 -2.99 15.53
N MET A 376 -23.56 -2.81 16.67
CA MET A 376 -24.70 -3.64 17.08
C MET A 376 -25.89 -3.57 16.11
N ASP A 377 -26.15 -2.40 15.53
CA ASP A 377 -27.25 -2.18 14.60
C ASP A 377 -26.98 -2.74 13.19
N HIS A 378 -25.74 -2.64 12.71
CA HIS A 378 -25.40 -2.91 11.30
C HIS A 378 -24.60 -4.20 11.07
N ASP A 379 -23.81 -4.65 12.04
CA ASP A 379 -22.96 -5.83 11.89
C ASP A 379 -23.68 -7.09 12.40
N HIS A 380 -23.34 -8.24 11.81
CA HIS A 380 -23.84 -9.52 12.33
C HIS A 380 -23.31 -9.82 13.74
N VAL A 381 -22.05 -9.44 13.98
CA VAL A 381 -21.37 -9.56 15.26
C VAL A 381 -20.77 -8.20 15.57
N ALA A 382 -21.15 -7.62 16.70
CA ALA A 382 -20.66 -6.31 17.10
C ALA A 382 -19.20 -6.40 17.57
N ALA A 383 -18.33 -5.56 17.00
CA ALA A 383 -16.96 -5.42 17.48
C ALA A 383 -16.43 -4.00 17.32
N VAL A 384 -15.55 -3.61 18.24
CA VAL A 384 -14.82 -2.35 18.19
C VAL A 384 -13.35 -2.60 18.51
N SER A 385 -12.47 -2.11 17.64
CA SER A 385 -11.03 -2.12 17.86
C SER A 385 -10.52 -0.77 18.35
N PHE A 386 -9.46 -0.79 19.15
CA PHE A 386 -8.70 0.38 19.57
C PHE A 386 -7.29 0.31 19.00
N ALA A 387 -6.77 1.42 18.47
CA ALA A 387 -5.37 1.54 18.06
C ALA A 387 -4.61 2.46 19.01
N ARG A 388 -3.42 2.05 19.47
CA ARG A 388 -2.59 2.83 20.41
C ARG A 388 -1.12 2.46 20.35
N TRP A 389 -0.26 3.35 20.84
CA TRP A 389 1.13 3.02 21.13
C TRP A 389 1.28 2.11 22.37
N PRO A 390 2.44 1.47 22.60
CA PRO A 390 2.68 0.64 23.78
C PRO A 390 2.52 1.41 25.10
N ASP A 391 3.06 2.62 25.17
CA ASP A 391 2.90 3.52 26.32
C ASP A 391 1.51 4.15 26.31
N LEU A 392 0.60 3.59 27.10
CA LEU A 392 -0.74 4.12 27.28
C LEU A 392 -0.70 5.31 28.26
N ARG A 393 -0.98 6.51 27.75
CA ARG A 393 -0.95 7.76 28.53
C ARG A 393 -2.28 8.10 29.18
N SER A 394 -3.34 7.38 28.83
CA SER A 394 -4.68 7.59 29.33
C SER A 394 -5.19 6.39 30.12
N PRO A 395 -6.18 6.58 31.00
CA PRO A 395 -6.63 5.50 31.87
C PRO A 395 -7.77 4.65 31.30
N TRP A 396 -8.49 5.10 30.27
CA TRP A 396 -9.79 4.52 29.89
C TRP A 396 -9.69 3.14 29.24
N LEU A 397 -8.64 2.87 28.44
CA LEU A 397 -8.45 1.51 27.92
C LEU A 397 -8.10 0.53 29.05
N ASP A 398 -7.33 0.98 30.04
CA ASP A 398 -7.04 0.16 31.22
C ASP A 398 -8.30 -0.10 32.05
N ASP A 399 -9.21 0.87 32.16
CA ASP A 399 -10.53 0.67 32.79
C ASP A 399 -11.30 -0.46 32.09
N LEU A 400 -11.33 -0.48 30.74
CA LEU A 400 -11.99 -1.58 30.01
C LEU A 400 -11.28 -2.92 30.20
N ARG A 401 -9.95 -2.95 30.28
CA ARG A 401 -9.20 -4.18 30.59
C ARG A 401 -9.46 -4.66 32.02
N ARG A 402 -9.64 -3.75 32.98
CA ARG A 402 -10.01 -4.06 34.36
C ARG A 402 -11.42 -4.60 34.44
N MET A 403 -12.37 -3.99 33.75
CA MET A 403 -13.73 -4.52 33.58
C MET A 403 -13.69 -5.98 33.09
N ALA A 404 -12.87 -6.26 32.07
CA ALA A 404 -12.75 -7.60 31.49
C ALA A 404 -12.21 -8.68 32.46
N LYS A 405 -11.61 -8.30 33.60
CA LYS A 405 -11.23 -9.25 34.67
C LYS A 405 -12.44 -9.78 35.45
N PHE A 406 -13.56 -9.04 35.43
CA PHE A 406 -14.79 -9.35 36.15
C PHE A 406 -15.88 -9.87 35.20
N ALA A 407 -16.26 -9.07 34.21
CA ALA A 407 -17.32 -9.42 33.25
C ALA A 407 -17.14 -8.69 31.90
N PRO A 408 -17.53 -9.27 30.75
CA PRO A 408 -17.45 -8.64 29.44
C PRO A 408 -18.63 -7.68 29.20
N VAL A 409 -18.82 -6.70 30.10
CA VAL A 409 -19.98 -5.79 30.09
C VAL A 409 -20.12 -5.09 28.74
N LEU A 410 -19.05 -4.42 28.30
CA LEU A 410 -18.98 -3.68 27.03
C LEU A 410 -18.43 -4.50 25.86
N GLY A 411 -18.12 -5.78 26.10
CA GLY A 411 -17.55 -6.70 25.12
C GLY A 411 -16.38 -7.50 25.67
N ARG A 412 -16.11 -8.63 25.01
CA ARG A 412 -15.00 -9.55 25.33
C ARG A 412 -13.76 -9.16 24.54
N PHE A 413 -12.62 -8.98 25.22
CA PHE A 413 -11.34 -8.80 24.53
C PHE A 413 -10.94 -10.09 23.81
N VAL A 414 -10.54 -9.96 22.54
CA VAL A 414 -10.07 -11.06 21.69
C VAL A 414 -8.91 -10.61 20.81
N THR A 415 -8.15 -11.59 20.32
CA THR A 415 -7.22 -11.35 19.21
C THR A 415 -7.99 -11.30 17.88
N PHE A 416 -7.42 -10.71 16.83
CA PHE A 416 -8.02 -10.75 15.49
C PHE A 416 -8.11 -12.19 14.96
N ALA A 417 -7.09 -13.02 15.19
CA ALA A 417 -7.12 -14.43 14.82
C ALA A 417 -8.28 -15.17 15.49
N GLU A 418 -8.44 -15.01 16.80
CA GLU A 418 -9.56 -15.59 17.54
C GLU A 418 -10.90 -15.04 17.04
N PHE A 419 -11.00 -13.72 16.83
CA PHE A 419 -12.20 -13.07 16.33
C PHE A 419 -12.67 -13.68 15.01
N PHE A 420 -11.79 -13.83 14.02
CA PHE A 420 -12.15 -14.45 12.73
C PHE A 420 -12.50 -15.93 12.86
N GLN A 421 -11.91 -16.65 13.82
CA GLN A 421 -12.16 -18.07 14.06
C GLN A 421 -13.52 -18.33 14.74
N VAL A 422 -13.90 -17.51 15.72
CA VAL A 422 -15.09 -17.77 16.57
C VAL A 422 -16.37 -17.13 16.08
N THR A 423 -16.26 -16.21 15.12
CA THR A 423 -17.41 -15.55 14.52
C THR A 423 -17.68 -16.11 13.13
N GLU A 424 -18.93 -16.09 12.68
CA GLU A 424 -19.30 -16.46 11.31
C GLU A 424 -19.61 -15.19 10.51
N GLN A 425 -19.35 -15.23 9.20
CA GLN A 425 -19.74 -14.16 8.30
C GLN A 425 -21.14 -14.44 7.73
N ARG A 426 -22.01 -13.42 7.72
CA ARG A 426 -23.20 -13.40 6.86
C ARG A 426 -22.98 -12.44 5.70
N GLU A 427 -23.56 -12.78 4.55
CA GLU A 427 -23.38 -12.07 3.27
C GLU A 427 -23.89 -10.62 3.33
N ARG A 428 -23.02 -9.68 3.70
CA ARG A 428 -23.13 -8.29 3.25
C ARG A 428 -22.12 -8.11 2.11
N TYR A 429 -22.63 -8.08 0.89
CA TYR A 429 -21.81 -7.93 -0.31
C TYR A 429 -21.47 -6.44 -0.51
N THR A 430 -20.18 -6.14 -0.59
CA THR A 430 -19.67 -4.82 -0.98
C THR A 430 -18.93 -4.97 -2.30
N ASP A 431 -19.40 -4.26 -3.33
CA ASP A 431 -18.76 -4.22 -4.65
C ASP A 431 -17.55 -3.28 -4.60
N LEU A 432 -16.35 -3.83 -4.36
CA LEU A 432 -15.11 -3.07 -4.26
C LEU A 432 -14.51 -2.84 -5.64
N LYS A 433 -14.20 -1.58 -5.99
CA LYS A 433 -13.69 -1.21 -7.32
C LYS A 433 -12.24 -0.73 -7.24
N SER A 434 -11.51 -0.91 -8.34
CA SER A 434 -10.12 -0.43 -8.44
C SER A 434 -9.98 1.07 -8.20
N THR A 435 -11.03 1.84 -8.51
CA THR A 435 -11.06 3.30 -8.38
C THR A 435 -11.25 3.79 -6.96
N ASP A 436 -11.67 2.91 -6.05
CA ASP A 436 -11.80 3.26 -4.65
C ASP A 436 -10.43 3.32 -3.97
N TYR A 437 -9.38 2.79 -4.61
CA TYR A 437 -8.02 2.69 -4.09
C TYR A 437 -7.07 3.70 -4.75
N LEU A 438 -6.56 4.66 -3.97
CA LEU A 438 -5.55 5.63 -4.40
C LEU A 438 -4.53 5.89 -3.29
N THR A 439 -3.25 5.74 -3.59
CA THR A 439 -2.21 5.91 -2.58
C THR A 439 -1.99 7.38 -2.22
N PRO A 440 -1.58 7.69 -0.97
CA PRO A 440 -1.21 9.05 -0.57
C PRO A 440 0.24 9.40 -0.94
N PHE A 441 1.01 8.49 -1.56
CA PHE A 441 2.48 8.56 -1.58
C PHE A 441 3.05 9.80 -2.29
N LEU A 442 2.46 10.24 -3.40
CA LEU A 442 2.93 11.44 -4.10
C LEU A 442 2.73 12.70 -3.26
N VAL A 443 1.55 12.84 -2.66
CA VAL A 443 1.21 14.00 -1.82
C VAL A 443 2.07 14.01 -0.57
N GLN A 444 2.27 12.86 0.07
CA GLN A 444 3.14 12.72 1.24
C GLN A 444 4.59 13.05 0.90
N ALA A 445 5.12 12.55 -0.22
CA ALA A 445 6.48 12.81 -0.63
C ALA A 445 6.72 14.32 -0.82
N VAL A 446 5.79 15.00 -1.49
CA VAL A 446 5.87 16.46 -1.66
C VAL A 446 5.72 17.20 -0.33
N ALA A 447 4.75 16.82 0.51
CA ALA A 447 4.52 17.46 1.81
C ALA A 447 5.70 17.28 2.78
N ARG A 448 6.46 16.19 2.64
CA ARG A 448 7.68 15.90 3.41
C ARG A 448 8.96 16.44 2.75
N GLU A 449 8.84 17.14 1.63
CA GLU A 449 9.96 17.67 0.86
C GLU A 449 10.98 16.57 0.46
N GLU A 450 10.48 15.36 0.18
CA GLU A 450 11.30 14.24 -0.25
C GLU A 450 11.86 14.47 -1.67
N ALA A 451 13.09 14.04 -1.89
CA ALA A 451 13.73 14.14 -3.21
C ALA A 451 13.14 13.14 -4.21
N GLN A 452 13.05 13.57 -5.48
CA GLN A 452 12.61 12.76 -6.62
C GLN A 452 11.24 12.05 -6.42
N PRO A 453 10.15 12.74 -6.03
CA PRO A 453 8.86 12.08 -5.76
C PRO A 453 8.32 11.21 -6.90
N ILE A 454 8.74 11.44 -8.15
CA ILE A 454 8.35 10.66 -9.33
C ILE A 454 9.49 9.72 -9.74
N SER A 455 10.70 10.24 -9.96
CA SER A 455 11.75 9.45 -10.64
C SER A 455 12.30 8.30 -9.82
N ARG A 456 12.17 8.33 -8.48
CA ARG A 456 12.60 7.22 -7.62
C ARG A 456 11.88 5.90 -7.92
N TYR A 457 10.62 5.95 -8.38
CA TYR A 457 9.85 4.77 -8.80
C TYR A 457 10.44 4.13 -10.05
N ARG A 458 10.79 4.95 -11.05
CA ARG A 458 11.48 4.51 -12.26
C ARG A 458 12.82 3.85 -11.94
N GLU A 459 13.63 4.49 -11.11
CA GLU A 459 14.95 3.97 -10.77
C GLU A 459 14.86 2.65 -9.98
N ALA A 460 13.87 2.52 -9.09
CA ALA A 460 13.60 1.25 -8.40
C ALA A 460 13.18 0.14 -9.38
N ALA A 461 12.30 0.43 -10.33
CA ALA A 461 11.89 -0.53 -11.35
C ALA A 461 13.05 -0.98 -12.26
N ILE A 462 13.95 -0.06 -12.63
CA ILE A 462 15.15 -0.38 -13.42
C ILE A 462 16.08 -1.32 -12.64
N ARG A 463 16.36 -1.01 -11.36
CA ARG A 463 17.18 -1.88 -10.50
C ARG A 463 16.58 -3.27 -10.35
N ARG A 464 15.26 -3.36 -10.11
CA ARG A 464 14.54 -4.64 -10.02
C ARG A 464 14.65 -5.44 -11.31
N ASN A 465 14.42 -4.81 -12.46
CA ASN A 465 14.54 -5.46 -13.77
C ASN A 465 15.95 -5.97 -14.07
N GLN A 466 17.00 -5.21 -13.69
CA GLN A 466 18.38 -5.64 -13.85
C GLN A 466 18.71 -6.85 -12.95
N PHE A 467 18.24 -6.83 -11.71
CA PHE A 467 18.37 -7.98 -10.81
C PHE A 467 17.68 -9.23 -11.38
N ASP A 468 16.41 -9.11 -11.79
CA ASP A 468 15.62 -10.23 -12.31
C ASP A 468 16.24 -10.82 -13.60
N ARG A 469 16.88 -10.00 -14.45
CA ARG A 469 17.65 -10.47 -15.63
C ARG A 469 18.86 -11.32 -15.23
N GLY A 470 19.61 -10.88 -14.22
CA GLY A 470 20.76 -11.63 -13.70
C GLY A 470 20.34 -12.95 -13.06
N GLU A 471 19.30 -12.92 -12.23
CA GLU A 471 18.73 -14.12 -11.60
C GLU A 471 18.20 -15.11 -12.63
N PHE A 472 17.52 -14.63 -13.68
CA PHE A 472 17.05 -15.49 -14.77
C PHE A 472 18.22 -16.20 -15.47
N CYS A 473 19.28 -15.46 -15.85
CA CYS A 473 20.48 -16.05 -16.45
C CYS A 473 21.17 -17.05 -15.51
N SER A 474 21.23 -16.74 -14.21
CA SER A 474 21.84 -17.60 -13.19
C SER A 474 21.04 -18.90 -13.02
N ALA A 475 19.72 -18.80 -12.88
CA ALA A 475 18.83 -19.95 -12.75
C ALA A 475 18.90 -20.86 -13.98
N LEU A 476 18.88 -20.28 -15.18
CA LEU A 476 19.06 -21.05 -16.42
C LEU A 476 20.40 -21.77 -16.49
N ALA A 477 21.49 -21.10 -16.10
CA ALA A 477 22.81 -21.72 -16.08
C ALA A 477 22.85 -22.93 -15.13
N SER A 478 22.20 -22.82 -13.96
CA SER A 478 22.04 -23.93 -13.02
C SER A 478 21.22 -25.08 -13.61
N LEU A 479 20.04 -24.76 -14.16
CA LEU A 479 19.13 -25.75 -14.72
C LEU A 479 19.73 -26.55 -15.88
N LEU A 480 20.38 -25.86 -16.82
CA LEU A 480 21.01 -26.51 -17.98
C LEU A 480 22.25 -27.34 -17.59
N ARG A 481 22.90 -27.05 -16.46
CA ARG A 481 24.01 -27.85 -15.91
C ARG A 481 23.53 -28.99 -15.01
N GLY A 482 22.24 -29.05 -14.67
CA GLY A 482 21.71 -30.01 -13.70
C GLY A 482 22.22 -29.75 -12.28
N THR A 483 22.45 -28.48 -11.91
CA THR A 483 22.81 -28.07 -10.55
C THR A 483 21.64 -27.32 -9.89
N PRO A 484 21.57 -27.29 -8.54
CA PRO A 484 20.52 -26.55 -7.85
C PRO A 484 20.54 -25.05 -8.22
N ILE A 485 19.36 -24.43 -8.24
CA ILE A 485 19.24 -22.98 -8.40
C ILE A 485 19.67 -22.33 -7.08
N LEU A 486 20.58 -21.35 -7.16
CA LEU A 486 21.00 -20.52 -6.04
C LEU A 486 20.48 -19.11 -6.26
N ARG A 487 19.71 -18.58 -5.31
CA ARG A 487 19.21 -17.20 -5.32
C ARG A 487 20.27 -16.26 -4.76
N ALA A 488 20.44 -15.09 -5.37
CA ALA A 488 21.25 -14.02 -4.80
C ALA A 488 20.49 -13.24 -3.71
N GLU A 489 20.06 -13.93 -2.63
CA GLU A 489 19.16 -13.37 -1.62
C GLU A 489 19.66 -12.06 -1.00
N ALA A 490 20.95 -11.98 -0.66
CA ALA A 490 21.54 -10.77 -0.08
C ALA A 490 21.54 -9.58 -1.06
N LEU A 491 21.66 -9.83 -2.36
CA LEU A 491 21.56 -8.79 -3.38
C LEU A 491 20.08 -8.40 -3.61
N GLU A 492 19.15 -9.35 -3.61
CA GLU A 492 17.71 -9.08 -3.68
C GLU A 492 17.26 -8.19 -2.52
N GLU A 493 17.71 -8.49 -1.30
CA GLU A 493 17.40 -7.71 -0.11
C GLU A 493 17.92 -6.26 -0.23
N ARG A 494 19.10 -6.05 -0.79
CA ARG A 494 19.64 -4.70 -1.08
C ARG A 494 18.83 -3.95 -2.14
N VAL A 495 18.36 -4.64 -3.18
CA VAL A 495 17.46 -4.05 -4.19
C VAL A 495 16.17 -3.55 -3.55
N GLU A 496 15.59 -4.36 -2.66
CA GLU A 496 14.32 -4.05 -1.99
C GLU A 496 14.49 -2.98 -0.88
N GLN A 497 15.66 -2.91 -0.26
CA GLN A 497 16.07 -1.80 0.63
C GLN A 497 16.27 -0.48 -0.13
N ALA A 498 16.64 -0.53 -1.41
CA ALA A 498 16.73 0.62 -2.29
C ALA A 498 15.39 0.91 -3.02
N GLY A 499 14.26 0.50 -2.44
CA GLY A 499 12.93 0.75 -2.98
C GLY A 499 12.53 2.24 -2.95
N PRO A 500 11.47 2.62 -3.68
CA PRO A 500 11.14 4.03 -3.94
C PRO A 500 10.67 4.80 -2.71
N ASP A 501 10.28 4.12 -1.64
CA ASP A 501 9.78 4.72 -0.40
C ASP A 501 10.84 4.92 0.68
N LEU A 502 12.12 4.65 0.36
CA LEU A 502 13.26 4.84 1.25
C LEU A 502 14.25 5.85 0.65
N PRO A 503 14.06 7.16 0.86
CA PRO A 503 14.82 8.20 0.16
C PRO A 503 16.21 8.49 0.73
N THR A 504 16.61 7.93 1.88
CA THR A 504 17.68 8.51 2.71
C THR A 504 19.01 7.76 2.76
N THR A 505 19.14 6.54 2.22
CA THR A 505 20.43 5.82 2.22
C THR A 505 20.74 5.30 0.82
N ILE A 506 21.56 6.05 0.09
CA ILE A 506 22.02 5.63 -1.22
C ILE A 506 23.10 4.56 -1.03
N ASP A 507 22.82 3.34 -1.46
CA ASP A 507 23.85 2.32 -1.63
C ASP A 507 24.58 2.58 -2.95
N ASP A 508 25.67 3.35 -2.87
CA ASP A 508 26.50 3.72 -4.02
C ASP A 508 27.11 2.51 -4.75
N THR A 509 27.17 1.35 -4.10
CA THR A 509 27.77 0.12 -4.66
C THR A 509 26.75 -0.76 -5.38
N LEU A 510 25.45 -0.61 -5.11
CA LEU A 510 24.39 -1.49 -5.62
C LEU A 510 24.38 -1.59 -7.14
N SER A 511 24.53 -0.47 -7.85
CA SER A 511 24.55 -0.45 -9.32
C SER A 511 25.71 -1.28 -9.88
N ALA A 512 26.89 -1.21 -9.25
CA ALA A 512 28.06 -1.99 -9.67
C ALA A 512 27.87 -3.48 -9.36
N ASP A 513 27.28 -3.81 -8.21
CA ASP A 513 27.00 -5.19 -7.81
C ASP A 513 25.94 -5.85 -8.69
N LEU A 514 24.88 -5.11 -9.09
CA LEU A 514 23.90 -5.57 -10.06
C LEU A 514 24.53 -5.84 -11.43
N ALA A 515 25.40 -4.94 -11.90
CA ALA A 515 26.14 -5.14 -13.16
C ALA A 515 27.07 -6.36 -13.08
N ASN A 516 27.78 -6.54 -11.97
CA ASN A 516 28.65 -7.69 -11.74
C ASN A 516 27.87 -9.01 -11.64
N HIS A 517 26.72 -8.99 -10.97
CA HIS A 517 25.84 -10.15 -10.88
C HIS A 517 25.31 -10.57 -12.26
N GLU A 518 24.76 -9.63 -13.05
CA GLU A 518 24.29 -9.92 -14.42
C GLU A 518 25.43 -10.43 -15.30
N SER A 519 26.59 -9.76 -15.30
CA SER A 519 27.77 -10.18 -16.07
C SER A 519 28.30 -11.56 -15.66
N THR A 520 28.28 -11.88 -14.37
CA THR A 520 28.71 -13.19 -13.86
C THR A 520 27.72 -14.29 -14.24
N ALA A 521 26.42 -14.04 -14.12
CA ALA A 521 25.37 -14.96 -14.55
C ALA A 521 25.46 -15.21 -16.07
N ALA A 522 25.60 -14.14 -16.87
CA ALA A 522 25.79 -14.20 -18.30
C ALA A 522 27.02 -15.05 -18.70
N ARG A 523 28.18 -14.82 -18.06
CA ARG A 523 29.41 -15.61 -18.30
C ARG A 523 29.28 -17.09 -17.92
N ARG A 524 28.43 -17.44 -16.96
CA ARG A 524 28.15 -18.84 -16.59
C ARG A 524 27.23 -19.53 -17.59
N LEU A 525 26.28 -18.80 -18.15
CA LEU A 525 25.29 -19.29 -19.11
C LEU A 525 25.87 -19.41 -20.52
N ALA A 526 26.62 -18.42 -21.00
CA ALA A 526 27.07 -18.34 -22.39
C ALA A 526 27.78 -19.60 -22.92
N PRO A 527 28.74 -20.23 -22.18
CA PRO A 527 29.42 -21.44 -22.65
C PRO A 527 28.51 -22.64 -22.89
N ILE A 528 27.29 -22.64 -22.33
CA ILE A 528 26.29 -23.71 -22.51
C ILE A 528 25.53 -23.53 -23.82
N LEU A 529 25.42 -22.28 -24.31
CA LEU A 529 24.60 -21.88 -25.46
C LEU A 529 25.40 -21.66 -26.75
N VAL A 530 26.71 -21.94 -26.72
CA VAL A 530 27.62 -21.80 -27.87
C VAL A 530 28.30 -23.13 -28.18
N GLY A 531 28.77 -23.28 -29.42
CA GLY A 531 29.40 -24.50 -29.92
C GLY A 531 30.92 -24.44 -29.91
N ASP A 532 31.52 -24.81 -31.04
CA ASP A 532 32.96 -24.95 -31.20
C ASP A 532 33.70 -23.60 -31.25
N PRO A 533 34.95 -23.54 -30.76
CA PRO A 533 35.78 -22.34 -30.82
C PRO A 533 36.19 -21.96 -32.25
N GLY A 534 36.50 -20.68 -32.47
CA GLY A 534 37.10 -20.19 -33.71
C GLY A 534 36.17 -19.40 -34.62
N ARG A 535 34.97 -19.05 -34.17
CA ARG A 535 34.05 -18.14 -34.86
C ARG A 535 33.54 -17.10 -33.87
N GLU A 536 34.05 -15.87 -33.97
CA GLU A 536 33.58 -14.76 -33.14
C GLU A 536 32.14 -14.38 -33.49
N GLY A 537 31.37 -13.99 -32.48
CA GLY A 537 29.98 -13.59 -32.62
C GLY A 537 29.44 -12.94 -31.36
N VAL A 538 28.13 -12.75 -31.32
CA VAL A 538 27.39 -12.17 -30.22
C VAL A 538 26.21 -13.06 -29.89
N LEU A 539 26.14 -13.46 -28.62
CA LEU A 539 25.00 -14.16 -28.03
C LEU A 539 24.07 -13.13 -27.38
N LEU A 540 22.81 -13.15 -27.79
CA LEU A 540 21.73 -12.31 -27.28
C LEU A 540 20.76 -13.20 -26.51
N ILE A 541 20.44 -12.87 -25.27
CA ILE A 541 19.52 -13.65 -24.43
C ILE A 541 18.28 -12.82 -24.11
N ASN A 542 17.11 -13.42 -24.40
CA ASN A 542 15.81 -12.88 -24.03
C ASN A 542 15.39 -13.48 -22.69
N THR A 543 15.38 -12.66 -21.65
CA THR A 543 14.97 -13.06 -20.30
C THR A 543 13.46 -13.01 -20.09
N LEU A 544 12.69 -12.60 -21.10
CA LEU A 544 11.23 -12.51 -21.05
C LEU A 544 10.57 -13.72 -21.71
N SER A 545 9.39 -14.09 -21.23
CA SER A 545 8.71 -15.35 -21.57
C SER A 545 7.93 -15.37 -22.87
N TYR A 546 8.02 -14.29 -23.65
CA TYR A 546 7.37 -14.13 -24.94
C TYR A 546 8.39 -13.72 -26.00
N ALA A 547 8.07 -14.07 -27.24
CA ALA A 547 8.85 -13.62 -28.39
C ALA A 547 8.73 -12.10 -28.51
N ARG A 548 9.82 -11.45 -28.90
CA ARG A 548 9.83 -9.98 -29.02
C ARG A 548 10.82 -9.51 -30.07
N ARG A 549 10.50 -8.37 -30.68
CA ARG A 549 11.43 -7.62 -31.53
C ARG A 549 12.04 -6.49 -30.73
N VAL A 550 13.36 -6.48 -30.61
CA VAL A 550 14.08 -5.55 -29.72
C VAL A 550 15.30 -4.95 -30.40
N VAL A 551 15.66 -3.75 -29.96
CA VAL A 551 16.95 -3.12 -30.30
C VAL A 551 17.97 -3.64 -29.30
N ALA A 552 19.05 -4.24 -29.79
CA ALA A 552 20.18 -4.65 -28.97
C ALA A 552 21.39 -3.78 -29.30
N ASP A 553 22.05 -3.26 -28.28
CA ASP A 553 23.34 -2.60 -28.42
C ASP A 553 24.36 -3.62 -28.92
N TRP A 554 24.99 -3.34 -30.05
CA TRP A 554 26.00 -4.21 -30.62
C TRP A 554 27.38 -3.84 -30.05
N PRO A 555 28.26 -4.80 -29.75
CA PRO A 555 29.58 -4.49 -29.23
C PRO A 555 30.41 -3.67 -30.24
N VAL A 556 30.95 -2.53 -29.78
CA VAL A 556 31.83 -1.68 -30.58
C VAL A 556 33.07 -2.46 -30.99
N GLY A 557 33.46 -2.35 -32.27
CA GLY A 557 34.64 -3.01 -32.82
C GLY A 557 34.37 -4.40 -33.41
N LEU A 558 33.20 -5.01 -33.15
CA LEU A 558 32.80 -6.24 -33.84
C LEU A 558 32.13 -5.93 -35.19
N PRO A 559 32.36 -6.77 -36.24
CA PRO A 559 31.64 -6.67 -37.50
C PRO A 559 30.12 -6.77 -37.28
N LEU A 560 29.35 -6.07 -38.12
CA LEU A 560 27.88 -6.08 -38.03
C LEU A 560 27.30 -7.29 -38.76
N PRO A 561 26.22 -7.91 -38.22
CA PRO A 561 25.59 -9.06 -38.85
C PRO A 561 24.89 -8.67 -40.16
N PRO A 562 24.79 -9.59 -41.14
CA PRO A 562 23.90 -9.40 -42.28
C PRO A 562 22.44 -9.31 -41.83
N VAL A 563 21.62 -8.58 -42.58
CA VAL A 563 20.17 -8.50 -42.37
C VAL A 563 19.51 -9.75 -42.95
N GLU A 564 19.51 -10.83 -42.18
CA GLU A 564 18.91 -12.12 -42.53
C GLU A 564 18.37 -12.86 -41.30
N GLY A 565 17.43 -13.78 -41.51
CA GLY A 565 16.85 -14.58 -40.43
C GLY A 565 16.23 -13.71 -39.32
N SER A 566 16.75 -13.84 -38.10
CA SER A 566 16.32 -13.06 -36.93
C SER A 566 16.84 -11.62 -36.91
N VAL A 567 17.79 -11.23 -37.78
CA VAL A 567 18.31 -9.86 -37.85
C VAL A 567 17.44 -9.05 -38.82
N VAL A 568 16.68 -8.11 -38.28
CA VAL A 568 15.68 -7.31 -38.99
C VAL A 568 16.28 -6.05 -39.59
N ALA A 569 17.17 -5.39 -38.84
CA ALA A 569 17.83 -4.16 -39.27
C ALA A 569 19.14 -3.96 -38.52
N VAL A 570 20.03 -3.16 -39.10
CA VAL A 570 21.36 -2.87 -38.55
C VAL A 570 21.57 -1.36 -38.62
N GLN A 571 21.94 -0.75 -37.50
CA GLN A 571 22.32 0.65 -37.41
C GLN A 571 23.84 0.76 -37.35
N PRO A 572 24.50 1.10 -38.48
CA PRO A 572 25.93 1.27 -38.51
C PRO A 572 26.32 2.63 -37.93
N ASP A 573 26.57 2.66 -36.62
CA ASP A 573 27.12 3.79 -35.89
C ASP A 573 28.46 3.38 -35.27
N ALA A 574 29.50 4.19 -35.47
CA ALA A 574 30.85 3.86 -35.01
C ALA A 574 31.01 3.92 -33.48
N GLN A 575 30.16 4.70 -32.80
CA GLN A 575 30.17 4.90 -31.36
C GLN A 575 29.12 4.04 -30.66
N ARG A 576 27.96 3.81 -31.30
CA ARG A 576 26.82 3.07 -30.74
C ARG A 576 26.16 2.18 -31.78
N PRO A 577 26.86 1.16 -32.30
CA PRO A 577 26.26 0.25 -33.26
C PRO A 577 25.10 -0.50 -32.58
N ALA A 578 24.01 -0.72 -33.31
CA ALA A 578 22.84 -1.40 -32.79
C ALA A 578 22.21 -2.31 -33.84
N VAL A 579 21.50 -3.34 -33.40
CA VAL A 579 20.77 -4.27 -34.26
C VAL A 579 19.33 -4.39 -33.80
N VAL A 580 18.41 -4.49 -34.74
CA VAL A 580 17.01 -4.86 -34.47
C VAL A 580 16.89 -6.36 -34.73
N VAL A 581 16.48 -7.11 -33.72
CA VAL A 581 16.41 -8.58 -33.78
C VAL A 581 15.08 -9.13 -33.28
N ASP A 582 14.64 -10.23 -33.90
CA ASP A 582 13.54 -11.07 -33.43
C ASP A 582 14.08 -12.15 -32.50
N MET A 583 13.66 -12.11 -31.23
CA MET A 583 14.13 -13.02 -30.21
C MET A 583 13.05 -14.04 -29.81
N PRO A 584 13.41 -15.33 -29.66
CA PRO A 584 12.50 -16.35 -29.15
C PRO A 584 12.16 -16.14 -27.66
N PRO A 585 11.02 -16.68 -27.17
CA PRO A 585 10.63 -16.58 -25.77
C PRO A 585 11.62 -17.32 -24.86
N SER A 586 12.00 -16.68 -23.74
CA SER A 586 12.92 -17.22 -22.73
C SER A 586 14.14 -17.90 -23.37
N GLY A 587 14.71 -17.26 -24.39
CA GLY A 587 15.56 -17.93 -25.37
C GLY A 587 16.80 -17.15 -25.71
N PHE A 588 17.51 -17.61 -26.74
CA PHE A 588 18.73 -16.97 -27.21
C PHE A 588 18.82 -16.90 -28.73
N LEU A 589 19.67 -15.98 -29.20
CA LEU A 589 20.07 -15.81 -30.59
C LEU A 589 21.59 -15.61 -30.63
N TRP A 590 22.26 -16.35 -31.49
CA TRP A 590 23.68 -16.19 -31.81
C TRP A 590 23.77 -15.55 -33.21
N ALA A 591 24.51 -14.46 -33.33
CA ALA A 591 24.75 -13.76 -34.58
C ALA A 591 26.23 -13.41 -34.75
N ALA A 592 26.73 -13.42 -35.98
CA ALA A 592 28.08 -12.96 -36.29
C ALA A 592 28.05 -11.99 -37.48
N GLY A 593 29.02 -11.10 -37.50
CA GLY A 593 29.19 -10.15 -38.59
C GLY A 593 30.21 -10.61 -39.62
N ASP A 594 29.83 -10.47 -40.88
CA ASP A 594 30.68 -10.77 -42.04
C ASP A 594 31.02 -9.49 -42.83
N GLN A 595 30.52 -8.32 -42.39
CA GLN A 595 30.72 -7.04 -43.08
C GLN A 595 31.36 -5.98 -42.16
N PRO A 596 32.35 -5.20 -42.65
CA PRO A 596 32.84 -4.04 -41.91
C PRO A 596 31.73 -2.99 -41.81
N ALA A 597 31.66 -2.29 -40.67
CA ALA A 597 30.70 -1.21 -40.44
C ALA A 597 30.84 -0.14 -41.55
N ARG A 598 29.87 -0.09 -42.48
CA ARG A 598 29.79 0.96 -43.51
C ARG A 598 28.85 2.04 -43.03
N THR A 599 29.25 3.30 -43.17
CA THR A 599 28.38 4.46 -42.95
C THR A 599 27.10 4.33 -43.79
N SER A 600 25.95 4.49 -43.14
CA SER A 600 24.63 4.41 -43.79
C SER A 600 24.52 5.42 -44.93
N GLN A 601 24.33 4.94 -46.17
CA GLN A 601 23.93 5.81 -47.28
C GLN A 601 22.41 6.09 -47.18
N PRO A 602 21.94 7.33 -47.43
CA PRO A 602 20.51 7.63 -47.44
C PRO A 602 19.81 6.78 -48.51
N ALA A 603 18.75 6.07 -48.12
CA ALA A 603 17.96 5.25 -49.03
C ALA A 603 17.23 6.12 -50.05
N LYS A 604 17.29 5.75 -51.33
CA LYS A 604 16.49 6.40 -52.39
C LYS A 604 15.07 5.81 -52.40
N LYS A 605 14.24 6.23 -51.43
CA LYS A 605 12.77 6.10 -51.26
C LYS A 605 12.46 5.94 -49.76
N ARG A 606 11.23 6.26 -49.34
CA ARG A 606 10.69 6.00 -47.98
C ARG A 606 10.52 4.48 -47.72
N GLU A 607 11.62 3.73 -47.72
CA GLU A 607 11.67 2.30 -47.36
C GLU A 607 12.42 2.15 -46.03
N GLY A 608 11.75 1.60 -45.01
CA GLY A 608 12.28 1.51 -43.64
C GLY A 608 12.00 2.77 -42.81
N ALA A 609 12.86 3.04 -41.83
CA ALA A 609 12.79 4.29 -41.06
C ALA A 609 13.24 5.47 -41.92
N TRP A 610 12.62 6.64 -41.74
CA TRP A 610 12.96 7.87 -42.48
C TRP A 610 12.67 9.13 -41.66
N ALA A 611 13.41 10.21 -41.90
CA ALA A 611 13.19 11.53 -41.29
C ALA A 611 13.52 12.66 -42.27
N GLU A 612 12.64 13.67 -42.35
CA GLU A 612 12.78 14.85 -43.20
C GLU A 612 12.07 16.06 -42.57
N GLY A 613 12.80 17.14 -42.30
CA GLY A 613 12.27 18.32 -41.63
C GLY A 613 11.70 18.00 -40.24
N LEU A 614 10.40 18.17 -40.07
CA LEU A 614 9.63 17.83 -38.86
C LEU A 614 8.78 16.56 -39.03
N SER A 615 9.02 15.78 -40.07
CA SER A 615 8.30 14.52 -40.33
C SER A 615 9.25 13.33 -40.22
N LEU A 616 8.80 12.27 -39.58
CA LEU A 616 9.52 11.01 -39.47
C LEU A 616 8.56 9.83 -39.51
N GLY A 617 9.01 8.68 -40.00
CA GLY A 617 8.16 7.51 -40.10
C GLY A 617 8.93 6.20 -40.23
N ASN A 618 8.20 5.09 -40.17
CA ASN A 618 8.66 3.75 -40.49
C ASN A 618 7.53 2.94 -41.16
N GLU A 619 7.63 1.61 -41.20
CA GLU A 619 6.61 0.75 -41.83
C GLU A 619 5.25 0.74 -41.11
N TYR A 620 5.17 1.26 -39.88
CA TYR A 620 3.99 1.20 -39.03
C TYR A 620 3.34 2.56 -38.80
N VAL A 621 4.12 3.64 -38.82
CA VAL A 621 3.64 4.96 -38.42
C VAL A 621 4.37 6.08 -39.18
N ASP A 622 3.61 7.11 -39.53
CA ASP A 622 4.12 8.42 -39.97
C ASP A 622 3.74 9.47 -38.92
N ILE A 623 4.71 10.28 -38.51
CA ILE A 623 4.58 11.31 -37.48
C ILE A 623 4.94 12.66 -38.08
N ARG A 624 4.12 13.67 -37.80
CA ARG A 624 4.46 15.08 -38.01
C ARG A 624 4.55 15.81 -36.68
N LEU A 625 5.70 16.44 -36.44
CA LEU A 625 5.93 17.33 -35.31
C LEU A 625 5.43 18.74 -35.63
N SER A 626 4.95 19.43 -34.60
CA SER A 626 4.44 20.79 -34.68
C SER A 626 5.58 21.81 -34.82
N GLU A 627 5.52 22.66 -35.84
CA GLU A 627 6.41 23.83 -35.95
C GLU A 627 6.18 24.82 -34.81
N ALA A 628 4.96 24.90 -34.29
CA ALA A 628 4.61 25.84 -33.24
C ALA A 628 5.07 25.35 -31.86
N THR A 629 4.92 24.05 -31.55
CA THR A 629 5.08 23.54 -30.17
C THR A 629 6.17 22.49 -30.01
N GLY A 630 6.72 21.94 -31.10
CA GLY A 630 7.74 20.90 -31.09
C GLY A 630 7.24 19.51 -30.67
N GLY A 631 5.97 19.40 -30.24
CA GLY A 631 5.29 18.15 -29.89
C GLY A 631 4.73 17.42 -31.10
N MET A 632 4.19 16.21 -30.89
CA MET A 632 3.57 15.43 -31.98
C MET A 632 2.19 15.99 -32.32
N ALA A 633 2.06 16.53 -33.53
CA ALA A 633 0.81 17.13 -34.02
C ALA A 633 -0.10 16.08 -34.66
N ASP A 634 0.48 15.16 -35.43
CA ASP A 634 -0.26 14.18 -36.23
C ASP A 634 0.50 12.85 -36.26
N ILE A 635 -0.16 11.78 -35.83
CA ILE A 635 0.32 10.40 -35.83
C ILE A 635 -0.63 9.57 -36.67
N ARG A 636 -0.13 9.07 -37.80
CA ARG A 636 -0.91 8.29 -38.77
C ARG A 636 -0.37 6.88 -38.88
N THR A 637 -1.27 5.90 -38.87
CA THR A 637 -0.97 4.49 -39.14
C THR A 637 -1.67 4.03 -40.42
N PRO A 638 -1.11 3.08 -41.19
CA PRO A 638 -1.62 2.72 -42.52
C PRO A 638 -3.13 2.41 -42.62
N ASN A 639 -3.71 1.89 -41.53
CA ASN A 639 -5.08 1.38 -41.51
C ASN A 639 -6.11 2.34 -40.90
N VAL A 640 -5.70 3.53 -40.45
CA VAL A 640 -6.58 4.46 -39.72
C VAL A 640 -6.60 5.83 -40.39
N VAL A 641 -7.80 6.38 -40.58
CA VAL A 641 -7.98 7.72 -41.17
C VAL A 641 -7.90 8.79 -40.07
N GLY A 642 -6.90 9.66 -40.17
CA GLY A 642 -6.72 10.82 -39.29
C GLY A 642 -5.72 10.60 -38.16
N ASN A 643 -5.57 11.62 -37.33
CA ASN A 643 -4.64 11.61 -36.21
C ASN A 643 -5.12 10.68 -35.09
N ARG A 644 -4.23 9.80 -34.61
CA ARG A 644 -4.51 8.88 -33.50
C ARG A 644 -4.25 9.48 -32.12
N LEU A 645 -3.21 10.29 -31.99
CA LEU A 645 -2.79 10.88 -30.71
C LEU A 645 -1.96 12.14 -30.96
N SER A 646 -2.24 13.20 -30.21
CA SER A 646 -1.39 14.39 -30.16
C SER A 646 -0.68 14.47 -28.81
N GLN A 647 0.49 15.10 -28.81
CA GLN A 647 1.31 15.29 -27.62
C GLN A 647 1.86 16.72 -27.55
N GLN A 648 1.87 17.29 -26.34
CA GLN A 648 2.48 18.58 -26.06
C GLN A 648 3.00 18.63 -24.62
N LEU A 649 4.12 19.33 -24.39
CA LEU A 649 4.57 19.64 -23.03
C LEU A 649 3.85 20.86 -22.48
N ALA A 650 3.55 20.88 -21.18
CA ALA A 650 2.99 22.06 -20.53
C ALA A 650 3.26 22.06 -19.02
N LEU A 651 3.30 23.26 -18.45
CA LEU A 651 3.09 23.51 -17.03
C LEU A 651 1.59 23.69 -16.78
N ARG A 652 1.07 22.97 -15.79
CA ARG A 652 -0.27 23.15 -15.23
C ARG A 652 -0.20 24.07 -14.01
N PHE A 653 -1.06 25.08 -13.94
CA PHE A 653 -1.22 25.96 -12.80
C PHE A 653 -2.28 25.41 -11.82
N PRO A 654 -2.16 25.70 -10.52
CA PRO A 654 -3.13 25.25 -9.51
C PRO A 654 -4.50 25.92 -9.70
N SER A 655 -4.52 27.16 -10.18
CA SER A 655 -5.73 27.94 -10.47
C SER A 655 -5.79 28.30 -11.95
N PRO A 656 -7.00 28.38 -12.54
CA PRO A 656 -7.16 28.78 -13.93
C PRO A 656 -6.71 30.23 -14.12
N ARG A 657 -6.16 30.53 -15.29
CA ARG A 657 -5.71 31.86 -15.70
C ARG A 657 -6.58 32.35 -16.84
N THR A 658 -7.06 33.58 -16.74
CA THR A 658 -7.76 34.26 -17.83
C THR A 658 -6.72 34.84 -18.80
N VAL A 659 -6.88 34.53 -20.08
CA VAL A 659 -6.07 35.06 -21.18
C VAL A 659 -6.96 35.68 -22.23
N THR A 660 -6.47 36.74 -22.87
CA THR A 660 -7.12 37.37 -24.00
C THR A 660 -6.62 36.72 -25.29
N VAL A 661 -7.54 36.15 -26.07
CA VAL A 661 -7.26 35.50 -27.36
C VAL A 661 -7.76 36.40 -28.48
N GLY A 662 -6.90 36.71 -29.45
CA GLY A 662 -7.17 37.64 -30.55
C GLY A 662 -6.67 39.07 -30.29
N GLU A 663 -6.87 39.96 -31.27
CA GLU A 663 -6.49 41.38 -31.19
C GLU A 663 -7.69 42.28 -31.56
N GLY A 664 -7.77 43.48 -30.97
CA GLY A 664 -8.79 44.47 -31.29
C GLY A 664 -10.20 44.09 -30.82
N ASP A 665 -11.22 44.48 -31.58
CA ASP A 665 -12.64 44.29 -31.23
C ASP A 665 -13.10 42.81 -31.31
N GLU A 666 -12.28 41.90 -31.86
CA GLU A 666 -12.55 40.45 -31.94
C GLU A 666 -11.93 39.65 -30.79
N ALA A 667 -11.23 40.32 -29.87
CA ALA A 667 -10.59 39.67 -28.73
C ALA A 667 -11.62 39.14 -27.73
N PHE A 668 -11.45 37.90 -27.27
CA PHE A 668 -12.28 37.30 -26.23
C PHE A 668 -11.43 36.73 -25.10
N GLU A 669 -12.03 36.60 -23.92
CA GLU A 669 -11.38 35.99 -22.76
C GLU A 669 -11.62 34.49 -22.71
N GLU A 670 -10.54 33.72 -22.52
CA GLU A 670 -10.58 32.28 -22.30
C GLU A 670 -9.84 31.94 -21.01
N THR A 671 -10.34 30.95 -20.25
CA THR A 671 -9.67 30.45 -19.05
C THR A 671 -8.90 29.18 -19.34
N THR A 672 -7.62 29.13 -18.94
CA THR A 672 -6.77 27.95 -19.10
C THR A 672 -6.03 27.61 -17.82
N TYR A 673 -5.86 26.32 -17.55
CA TYR A 673 -4.96 25.83 -16.51
C TYR A 673 -3.51 25.67 -17.00
N TYR A 674 -3.21 25.93 -18.28
CA TYR A 674 -1.95 25.53 -18.88
C TYR A 674 -1.16 26.69 -19.47
N SER A 675 0.16 26.53 -19.40
CA SER A 675 1.14 27.35 -20.10
C SER A 675 1.05 27.22 -21.63
N VAL A 676 1.65 28.18 -22.34
CA VAL A 676 1.87 28.12 -23.80
C VAL A 676 3.24 27.51 -24.08
N THR A 677 3.35 26.61 -25.04
CA THR A 677 4.64 25.99 -25.41
C THR A 677 5.00 26.38 -26.83
N ILE A 678 6.26 26.79 -27.02
CA ILE A 678 6.81 27.21 -28.32
C ILE A 678 8.01 26.36 -28.72
N CYS A 679 8.15 26.05 -30.01
CA CYS A 679 9.35 25.43 -30.58
C CYS A 679 10.30 26.52 -31.08
N ASP A 680 11.52 26.54 -30.57
CA ASP A 680 12.53 27.50 -31.01
C ASP A 680 13.34 26.93 -32.19
N SER A 681 13.63 25.63 -32.19
CA SER A 681 14.37 24.98 -33.27
C SER A 681 14.12 23.47 -33.34
N HIS A 682 14.46 22.89 -34.49
CA HIS A 682 14.45 21.43 -34.70
C HIS A 682 15.67 21.00 -35.50
N ARG A 683 16.07 19.72 -35.34
CA ARG A 683 17.12 19.09 -36.15
C ARG A 683 16.85 17.61 -36.37
N VAL A 684 17.09 17.13 -37.58
CA VAL A 684 17.12 15.69 -37.88
C VAL A 684 18.46 15.15 -37.38
N ILE A 685 18.42 14.24 -36.40
CA ILE A 685 19.60 13.60 -35.82
C ILE A 685 20.00 12.38 -36.64
N SER A 686 19.01 11.57 -37.06
CA SER A 686 19.22 10.41 -37.92
C SER A 686 18.14 10.34 -38.99
N ALA A 687 18.58 10.19 -40.25
CA ALA A 687 17.73 9.95 -41.42
C ALA A 687 18.09 8.61 -42.09
N GLY A 688 18.63 7.66 -41.32
CA GLY A 688 19.02 6.34 -41.79
C GLY A 688 17.81 5.42 -41.99
N SER A 689 17.97 4.39 -42.83
CA SER A 689 16.91 3.40 -43.10
C SER A 689 16.59 2.48 -41.91
N THR A 690 17.42 2.48 -40.87
CA THR A 690 17.22 1.70 -39.64
C THR A 690 16.68 2.53 -38.49
N LEU A 691 17.17 3.76 -38.30
CA LEU A 691 16.76 4.68 -37.25
C LEU A 691 16.44 6.06 -37.84
N ALA A 692 15.23 6.53 -37.56
CA ALA A 692 14.82 7.90 -37.76
C ALA A 692 14.75 8.61 -36.42
N GLU A 693 15.38 9.79 -36.31
CA GLU A 693 15.39 10.57 -35.07
C GLU A 693 15.33 12.07 -35.37
N ILE A 694 14.40 12.76 -34.70
CA ILE A 694 14.29 14.23 -34.76
C ILE A 694 14.34 14.77 -33.33
N GLU A 695 15.08 15.86 -33.14
CA GLU A 695 15.11 16.63 -31.91
C GLU A 695 14.40 17.98 -32.10
N THR A 696 13.57 18.36 -31.13
CA THR A 696 12.98 19.69 -31.00
C THR A 696 13.42 20.32 -29.67
N VAL A 697 13.69 21.62 -29.70
CA VAL A 697 14.08 22.41 -28.53
C VAL A 697 13.22 23.66 -28.49
N GLY A 698 12.76 24.03 -27.29
CA GLY A 698 11.91 25.20 -27.14
C GLY A 698 11.68 25.63 -25.70
N ARG A 699 10.64 26.45 -25.50
CA ARG A 699 10.30 27.10 -24.23
C ARG A 699 8.84 26.92 -23.86
N ILE A 700 8.58 26.86 -22.56
CA ILE A 700 7.26 26.91 -21.94
C ILE A 700 7.08 28.29 -21.33
N LEU A 701 6.00 29.00 -21.69
CA LEU A 701 5.76 30.41 -21.43
C LEU A 701 4.52 30.61 -20.56
N ASP A 702 4.51 31.70 -19.79
CA ASP A 702 3.33 32.14 -19.04
C ASP A 702 2.22 32.57 -20.02
N PRO A 703 0.99 32.03 -19.91
CA PRO A 703 -0.05 32.28 -20.89
C PRO A 703 -0.59 33.72 -20.80
N GLN A 704 -0.43 34.41 -19.66
CA GLN A 704 -0.84 35.82 -19.47
C GLN A 704 0.26 36.81 -19.89
N ASN A 705 1.51 36.36 -19.91
CA ASN A 705 2.65 37.16 -20.35
C ASN A 705 3.63 36.26 -21.11
N GLN A 706 3.46 36.16 -22.42
CA GLN A 706 4.25 35.27 -23.26
C GLN A 706 5.74 35.66 -23.35
N THR A 707 6.17 36.79 -22.76
CA THR A 707 7.60 37.10 -22.61
C THR A 707 8.25 36.39 -21.42
N ARG A 708 7.45 35.92 -20.45
CA ARG A 708 7.92 35.23 -19.25
C ARG A 708 8.09 33.74 -19.53
N VAL A 709 9.34 33.30 -19.60
CA VAL A 709 9.71 31.88 -19.71
C VAL A 709 9.56 31.21 -18.34
N LEU A 710 8.95 30.03 -18.33
CA LEU A 710 8.74 29.18 -17.16
C LEU A 710 9.68 27.98 -17.14
N ALA A 711 9.93 27.39 -18.31
CA ALA A 711 10.86 26.27 -18.47
C ALA A 711 11.41 26.20 -19.91
N GLU A 712 12.53 25.51 -20.07
CA GLU A 712 13.10 25.11 -21.36
C GLU A 712 12.93 23.61 -21.55
N TYR A 713 12.72 23.14 -22.78
CA TYR A 713 12.61 21.72 -23.07
C TYR A 713 13.47 21.29 -24.26
N ARG A 714 13.88 20.02 -24.22
CA ARG A 714 14.42 19.25 -25.34
C ARG A 714 13.63 17.96 -25.46
N GLN A 715 13.16 17.65 -26.66
CA GLN A 715 12.44 16.41 -26.95
C GLN A 715 13.09 15.71 -28.15
N ARG A 716 13.27 14.40 -28.06
CA ARG A 716 13.70 13.54 -29.17
C ARG A 716 12.64 12.49 -29.44
N VAL A 717 12.28 12.37 -30.71
CA VAL A 717 11.34 11.36 -31.20
C VAL A 717 12.10 10.39 -32.09
N ARG A 718 12.09 9.11 -31.73
CA ARG A 718 12.81 8.04 -32.45
C ARG A 718 11.85 6.98 -32.96
N LEU A 719 12.13 6.51 -34.17
CA LEU A 719 11.48 5.36 -34.81
C LEU A 719 12.53 4.40 -35.33
N TRP A 720 12.38 3.13 -34.96
CA TRP A 720 13.22 2.04 -35.45
C TRP A 720 12.49 1.29 -36.56
N ARG A 721 13.24 0.88 -37.57
CA ARG A 721 12.77 -0.04 -38.60
C ARG A 721 12.23 -1.32 -37.96
N GLY A 722 11.08 -1.78 -38.43
CA GLY A 722 10.51 -3.05 -37.96
C GLY A 722 9.87 -3.00 -36.57
N ARG A 723 9.88 -1.87 -35.84
CA ARG A 723 9.25 -1.75 -34.52
C ARG A 723 7.97 -0.89 -34.56
N PRO A 724 6.82 -1.39 -34.07
CA PRO A 724 5.57 -0.63 -34.01
C PRO A 724 5.48 0.25 -32.76
N ALA A 725 6.54 1.01 -32.46
CA ALA A 725 6.58 1.88 -31.29
C ALA A 725 7.35 3.17 -31.54
N ILE A 726 6.85 4.27 -30.98
CA ILE A 726 7.53 5.57 -30.90
C ILE A 726 8.33 5.61 -29.61
N GLU A 727 9.59 6.04 -29.66
CA GLU A 727 10.37 6.33 -28.46
C GLU A 727 10.49 7.84 -28.28
N LEU A 728 10.16 8.31 -27.08
CA LEU A 728 10.22 9.70 -26.67
C LEU A 728 11.26 9.85 -25.56
N GLU A 729 12.23 10.74 -25.76
CA GLU A 729 13.15 11.19 -24.72
C GLU A 729 12.91 12.69 -24.50
N ILE A 730 12.58 13.06 -23.27
CA ILE A 730 12.12 14.40 -22.90
C ILE A 730 12.96 14.89 -21.75
N ASP A 731 13.51 16.09 -21.88
CA ASP A 731 14.25 16.78 -20.83
C ASP A 731 13.64 18.17 -20.66
N VAL A 732 13.20 18.50 -19.45
CA VAL A 732 12.60 19.80 -19.13
C VAL A 732 13.34 20.42 -17.97
N ASN A 733 13.79 21.65 -18.15
CA ASN A 733 14.50 22.42 -17.15
C ASN A 733 13.63 23.62 -16.70
N PRO A 734 12.98 23.54 -15.52
CA PRO A 734 12.17 24.64 -15.02
C PRO A 734 13.07 25.79 -14.53
N LEU A 735 12.73 27.03 -14.86
CA LEU A 735 13.50 28.22 -14.43
C LEU A 735 13.26 28.58 -12.96
N LYS A 736 12.19 28.06 -12.37
CA LYS A 736 11.90 28.11 -10.93
C LYS A 736 11.43 26.73 -10.46
N PRO A 737 11.75 26.32 -9.22
CA PRO A 737 11.19 25.11 -8.64
C PRO A 737 9.66 25.08 -8.74
N ILE A 738 9.11 23.89 -8.98
CA ILE A 738 7.66 23.66 -8.87
C ILE A 738 7.31 23.58 -7.38
N GLU A 739 6.16 24.14 -6.99
CA GLU A 739 5.73 24.26 -5.58
C GLU A 739 4.26 23.88 -5.42
N GLY A 740 3.83 23.45 -4.23
CA GLY A 740 2.43 23.18 -3.92
C GLY A 740 1.96 21.76 -4.28
N ASP A 741 0.63 21.58 -4.40
CA ASP A 741 0.00 20.28 -4.59
C ASP A 741 0.43 19.62 -5.93
N PRO A 742 1.05 18.43 -5.90
CA PRO A 742 1.57 17.76 -7.09
C PRO A 742 0.49 17.36 -8.10
N TRP A 743 -0.78 17.24 -7.68
CA TRP A 743 -1.88 16.91 -8.59
C TRP A 743 -2.45 18.13 -9.31
N THR A 744 -2.06 19.35 -8.94
CA THR A 744 -2.60 20.58 -9.53
C THR A 744 -1.53 21.55 -10.06
N ASN A 745 -0.29 21.45 -9.59
CA ASN A 745 0.85 22.22 -10.12
C ASN A 745 2.01 21.31 -10.51
N TYR A 746 2.22 21.13 -11.82
CA TYR A 746 3.25 20.23 -12.35
C TYR A 746 3.65 20.62 -13.77
N ILE A 747 4.82 20.17 -14.21
CA ILE A 747 5.14 20.06 -15.64
C ILE A 747 4.90 18.62 -16.08
N GLY A 748 4.18 18.44 -17.18
CA GLY A 748 3.82 17.13 -17.69
C GLY A 748 3.73 17.06 -19.20
N ILE A 749 3.55 15.84 -19.67
CA ILE A 749 3.23 15.52 -21.07
C ILE A 749 1.72 15.45 -21.19
N ARG A 750 1.14 16.34 -21.99
CA ARG A 750 -0.27 16.32 -22.33
C ARG A 750 -0.49 15.44 -23.54
N TRP A 751 -1.42 14.52 -23.43
CA TRP A 751 -1.89 13.59 -24.45
C TRP A 751 -3.32 13.96 -24.81
N ALA A 752 -3.63 13.95 -26.11
CA ALA A 752 -4.99 14.17 -26.58
C ALA A 752 -5.35 13.17 -27.67
N TRP A 753 -6.51 12.56 -27.57
CA TRP A 753 -7.07 11.69 -28.60
C TRP A 753 -8.42 12.25 -29.09
N LYS A 754 -8.99 11.61 -30.12
CA LYS A 754 -10.17 12.13 -30.81
C LYS A 754 -11.48 11.63 -30.20
N ASN A 755 -11.56 10.34 -29.91
CA ASN A 755 -12.78 9.68 -29.47
C ASN A 755 -12.98 9.85 -27.95
N GLU A 756 -14.01 10.59 -27.54
CA GLU A 756 -14.31 10.84 -26.12
C GLU A 756 -14.82 9.58 -25.40
N ASP A 757 -15.29 8.58 -26.15
CA ASP A 757 -15.81 7.31 -25.60
C ASP A 757 -14.71 6.25 -25.41
N ALA A 758 -13.44 6.58 -25.66
CA ALA A 758 -12.33 5.64 -25.50
C ALA A 758 -12.19 5.21 -24.02
N ALA A 759 -12.17 3.89 -23.79
CA ALA A 759 -11.89 3.33 -22.49
C ALA A 759 -10.41 3.44 -22.15
N ILE A 760 -10.12 3.71 -20.88
CA ILE A 760 -8.75 3.75 -20.36
C ILE A 760 -8.53 2.57 -19.42
N THR A 761 -7.47 1.81 -19.69
CA THR A 761 -7.01 0.70 -18.85
C THR A 761 -5.58 0.96 -18.41
N LYS A 762 -5.21 0.56 -17.20
CA LYS A 762 -3.86 0.73 -16.64
C LYS A 762 -3.29 -0.59 -16.13
N GLY A 763 -1.96 -0.69 -16.08
CA GLY A 763 -1.28 -1.76 -15.36
C GLY A 763 -1.11 -1.43 -13.88
N VAL A 764 -1.56 -2.32 -12.99
CA VAL A 764 -1.31 -2.27 -11.54
C VAL A 764 -0.87 -3.65 -11.08
N MET A 765 0.30 -3.75 -10.45
CA MET A 765 0.90 -5.05 -10.06
C MET A 765 0.89 -6.08 -11.19
N GLN A 766 1.10 -5.63 -12.43
CA GLN A 766 1.08 -6.44 -13.66
C GLN A 766 -0.29 -6.96 -14.13
N ALA A 767 -1.39 -6.58 -13.46
CA ALA A 767 -2.76 -6.82 -13.91
C ALA A 767 -3.37 -5.58 -14.58
N ALA A 768 -4.16 -5.78 -15.64
CA ALA A 768 -4.98 -4.73 -16.24
C ALA A 768 -6.11 -4.30 -15.31
N GLN A 769 -6.32 -2.99 -15.14
CA GLN A 769 -7.42 -2.43 -14.36
C GLN A 769 -8.05 -1.24 -15.08
N PRO A 770 -9.38 -1.08 -15.03
CA PRO A 770 -10.04 0.08 -15.61
C PRO A 770 -9.68 1.36 -14.85
N VAL A 771 -9.69 2.48 -15.56
CA VAL A 771 -9.54 3.83 -15.00
C VAL A 771 -10.89 4.54 -15.04
N LEU A 772 -11.42 4.91 -13.87
CA LEU A 772 -12.66 5.70 -13.75
C LEU A 772 -12.48 7.04 -13.00
N GLY A 773 -11.29 7.30 -12.45
CA GLY A 773 -10.99 8.51 -11.69
C GLY A 773 -10.00 9.44 -12.41
N GLU A 774 -9.93 10.70 -11.97
CA GLU A 774 -9.01 11.68 -12.57
C GLU A 774 -7.54 11.43 -12.22
N ARG A 775 -7.25 10.95 -11.01
CA ARG A 775 -5.88 10.66 -10.55
C ARG A 775 -5.56 9.20 -10.82
N ILE A 776 -4.44 8.98 -11.50
CA ILE A 776 -4.10 7.68 -12.05
C ILE A 776 -2.68 7.33 -11.64
N GLU A 777 -2.56 6.12 -11.10
CA GLU A 777 -1.30 5.50 -10.69
C GLU A 777 -1.07 4.27 -11.57
N ALA A 778 -0.02 4.30 -12.41
CA ALA A 778 0.30 3.28 -13.39
C ALA A 778 1.81 3.28 -13.76
N SER A 779 2.61 2.45 -13.08
CA SER A 779 4.06 2.37 -13.33
C SER A 779 4.45 1.67 -14.64
N ASP A 780 3.54 0.86 -15.21
CA ASP A 780 3.80 0.02 -16.38
C ASP A 780 3.29 0.66 -17.69
N TYR A 781 1.98 0.82 -17.81
CA TYR A 781 1.33 1.38 -18.99
C TYR A 781 -0.04 2.03 -18.70
N LEU A 782 -0.46 2.88 -19.63
CA LEU A 782 -1.85 3.30 -19.84
C LEU A 782 -2.28 2.97 -21.26
N GLU A 783 -3.40 2.28 -21.41
CA GLU A 783 -4.01 1.97 -22.69
C GLU A 783 -5.25 2.83 -22.90
N ILE A 784 -5.33 3.45 -24.07
CA ILE A 784 -6.49 4.18 -24.57
C ILE A 784 -7.03 3.35 -25.74
N ALA A 785 -8.26 2.85 -25.59
CA ALA A 785 -8.85 1.91 -26.54
C ALA A 785 -10.31 2.28 -26.86
N ASP A 786 -10.67 2.19 -28.15
CA ASP A 786 -12.05 2.18 -28.60
C ASP A 786 -12.32 0.93 -29.47
N ASP A 787 -13.52 0.82 -30.05
CA ASP A 787 -13.95 -0.31 -30.89
C ASP A 787 -13.01 -0.58 -32.09
N SER A 788 -12.23 0.42 -32.51
CA SER A 788 -11.44 0.40 -33.74
C SER A 788 -9.93 0.54 -33.51
N GLN A 789 -9.50 1.11 -32.38
CA GLN A 789 -8.14 1.59 -32.16
C GLN A 789 -7.65 1.32 -30.74
N ARG A 790 -6.39 0.94 -30.60
CA ARG A 790 -5.72 0.79 -29.30
C ARG A 790 -4.35 1.46 -29.30
N ILE A 791 -4.07 2.25 -28.27
CA ILE A 791 -2.80 2.94 -28.07
C ILE A 791 -2.35 2.70 -26.63
N ALA A 792 -1.14 2.18 -26.45
CA ALA A 792 -0.55 2.00 -25.13
C ALA A 792 0.59 3.01 -24.92
N LEU A 793 0.44 3.88 -23.92
CA LEU A 793 1.50 4.72 -23.37
C LEU A 793 2.31 3.87 -22.39
N LEU A 794 3.51 3.47 -22.79
CA LEU A 794 4.44 2.70 -21.96
C LEU A 794 5.24 3.68 -21.09
N THR A 795 4.94 3.71 -19.80
CA THR A 795 5.35 4.81 -18.92
C THR A 795 6.79 4.71 -18.47
N SER A 796 7.42 3.55 -18.67
CA SER A 796 8.82 3.29 -18.32
C SER A 796 9.14 3.63 -16.86
N GLY A 797 8.20 3.32 -15.95
CA GLY A 797 8.35 3.54 -14.51
C GLY A 797 7.94 4.93 -14.02
N LEU A 798 7.33 5.78 -14.86
CA LEU A 798 6.70 7.03 -14.44
C LEU A 798 5.25 6.76 -14.00
N PRO A 799 4.91 6.84 -12.71
CA PRO A 799 3.67 6.26 -12.22
C PRO A 799 2.46 7.21 -12.21
N PHE A 800 2.65 8.53 -12.27
CA PHE A 800 1.58 9.48 -11.96
C PHE A 800 1.02 10.15 -13.21
N HIS A 801 -0.29 10.03 -13.38
CA HIS A 801 -1.03 10.60 -14.51
C HIS A 801 -2.34 11.21 -14.06
N ARG A 802 -2.82 12.20 -14.81
CA ARG A 802 -4.07 12.89 -14.52
C ARG A 802 -4.95 12.96 -15.76
N LEU A 803 -6.20 12.50 -15.66
CA LEU A 803 -7.21 12.74 -16.69
C LEU A 803 -7.64 14.22 -16.66
N THR A 804 -7.70 14.86 -17.82
CA THR A 804 -7.95 16.31 -17.95
C THR A 804 -9.06 16.58 -18.96
N GLY A 805 -10.25 16.04 -18.67
CA GLY A 805 -11.42 16.03 -19.56
C GLY A 805 -11.70 14.62 -20.10
N THR A 806 -12.57 14.51 -21.10
CA THR A 806 -13.00 13.19 -21.65
C THR A 806 -11.98 12.56 -22.60
N ARG A 807 -11.12 13.39 -23.21
CA ARG A 807 -10.16 12.95 -24.26
C ARG A 807 -8.74 13.45 -24.09
N MET A 808 -8.36 13.81 -22.86
CA MET A 808 -7.04 14.34 -22.54
C MET A 808 -6.51 13.75 -21.24
N LEU A 809 -5.20 13.52 -21.21
CA LEU A 809 -4.47 12.94 -20.10
C LEU A 809 -3.12 13.65 -19.96
N ASP A 810 -2.68 13.94 -18.75
CA ASP A 810 -1.34 14.41 -18.47
C ASP A 810 -0.51 13.30 -17.79
N THR A 811 0.70 13.04 -18.27
CA THR A 811 1.73 12.31 -17.51
C THR A 811 2.61 13.31 -16.78
N LEU A 812 2.72 13.19 -15.45
CA LEU A 812 3.51 14.11 -14.65
C LEU A 812 5.01 13.81 -14.83
N LEU A 813 5.79 14.85 -15.11
CA LEU A 813 7.26 14.77 -15.22
C LEU A 813 7.95 15.43 -14.04
N LEU A 814 7.50 16.62 -13.64
CA LEU A 814 8.11 17.43 -12.59
C LEU A 814 7.02 17.95 -11.63
N VAL A 815 7.25 17.71 -10.35
CA VAL A 815 6.51 18.25 -9.19
C VAL A 815 7.51 18.87 -8.21
N ALA A 816 7.03 19.45 -7.11
CA ALA A 816 7.93 19.89 -6.04
C ALA A 816 8.85 18.75 -5.55
N GLY A 817 10.14 19.02 -5.35
CA GLY A 817 11.15 18.03 -4.96
C GLY A 817 11.74 17.20 -6.12
N GLU A 818 11.19 17.29 -7.33
CA GLU A 818 11.71 16.60 -8.52
C GLU A 818 12.81 17.43 -9.21
N THR A 819 13.84 16.79 -9.77
CA THR A 819 14.89 17.49 -10.53
C THR A 819 14.75 17.29 -12.03
N ALA A 820 15.21 18.28 -12.80
CA ALA A 820 15.35 18.18 -14.25
C ALA A 820 16.24 17.00 -14.67
N GLY A 821 16.03 16.53 -15.90
CA GLY A 821 16.81 15.47 -16.52
C GLY A 821 15.99 14.66 -17.53
N PRO A 822 16.67 13.84 -18.35
CA PRO A 822 16.01 13.08 -19.39
C PRO A 822 15.08 12.01 -18.82
N ARG A 823 13.87 11.91 -19.38
CA ARG A 823 12.88 10.87 -19.12
C ARG A 823 12.47 10.23 -20.42
N THR A 824 12.19 8.93 -20.36
CA THR A 824 11.84 8.13 -21.54
C THR A 824 10.44 7.60 -21.42
N MET A 825 9.65 7.71 -22.47
CA MET A 825 8.37 7.01 -22.62
C MET A 825 8.27 6.42 -24.02
N ARG A 826 7.37 5.46 -24.20
CA ARG A 826 7.10 4.91 -25.53
C ARG A 826 5.62 4.84 -25.81
N ILE A 827 5.26 4.87 -27.08
CA ILE A 827 3.88 4.71 -27.55
C ILE A 827 3.85 3.47 -28.42
N ALA A 828 3.08 2.46 -28.02
CA ALA A 828 2.86 1.25 -28.80
C ALA A 828 1.46 1.28 -29.43
N PHE A 829 1.37 0.86 -30.69
CA PHE A 829 0.12 0.85 -31.45
C PHE A 829 -0.41 -0.57 -31.59
N ASP A 830 -1.72 -0.72 -31.38
CA ASP A 830 -2.48 -1.95 -31.66
C ASP A 830 -1.86 -3.20 -31.00
N GLN A 831 -1.23 -2.98 -29.85
CA GLN A 831 -0.61 -4.01 -29.03
C GLN A 831 -1.68 -4.70 -28.21
N GLN A 832 -1.93 -5.97 -28.51
CA GLN A 832 -2.96 -6.76 -27.81
C GLN A 832 -2.65 -7.04 -26.34
N PHE A 833 -1.36 -7.07 -25.98
CA PHE A 833 -0.87 -7.36 -24.63
C PHE A 833 0.03 -6.21 -24.16
N PRO A 834 -0.55 -5.12 -23.64
CA PRO A 834 0.19 -3.90 -23.29
C PRO A 834 1.18 -4.13 -22.14
N MET A 835 0.88 -5.03 -21.19
CA MET A 835 1.81 -5.38 -20.12
C MET A 835 3.12 -6.00 -20.65
N GLN A 836 3.03 -6.88 -21.67
CA GLN A 836 4.23 -7.41 -22.34
C GLN A 836 5.04 -6.30 -23.02
N ALA A 837 4.38 -5.35 -23.68
CA ALA A 837 5.09 -4.24 -24.32
C ALA A 837 5.76 -3.32 -23.29
N ALA A 838 5.08 -3.04 -22.16
CA ALA A 838 5.60 -2.24 -21.07
C ALA A 838 6.90 -2.83 -20.52
N ILE A 839 6.86 -4.09 -20.09
CA ILE A 839 8.04 -4.78 -19.54
C ILE A 839 9.13 -4.92 -20.60
N SER A 840 8.78 -5.29 -21.83
CA SER A 840 9.75 -5.37 -22.92
C SER A 840 10.46 -4.04 -23.20
N SER A 841 9.82 -2.90 -22.93
CA SER A 841 10.39 -1.58 -23.20
C SER A 841 11.48 -1.16 -22.20
N VAL A 842 11.49 -1.74 -21.01
CA VAL A 842 12.43 -1.42 -19.92
C VAL A 842 13.41 -2.54 -19.63
N THR A 843 13.22 -3.72 -20.22
CA THR A 843 14.13 -4.87 -20.09
C THR A 843 14.90 -5.08 -21.39
N PRO A 844 16.16 -4.61 -21.53
CA PRO A 844 16.98 -4.90 -22.72
C PRO A 844 17.42 -6.37 -22.74
N PRO A 845 17.79 -6.93 -23.90
CA PRO A 845 18.38 -8.26 -23.96
C PRO A 845 19.77 -8.28 -23.33
N VAL A 846 20.20 -9.42 -22.80
CA VAL A 846 21.59 -9.60 -22.35
C VAL A 846 22.47 -9.85 -23.58
N VAL A 847 23.50 -9.02 -23.77
CA VAL A 847 24.39 -9.06 -24.93
C VAL A 847 25.77 -9.56 -24.50
N ILE A 848 26.24 -10.64 -25.13
CA ILE A 848 27.48 -11.32 -24.73
C ILE A 848 28.35 -11.56 -25.97
N PRO A 849 29.49 -10.87 -26.13
CA PRO A 849 30.50 -11.24 -27.12
C PRO A 849 31.05 -12.64 -26.83
N VAL A 850 31.19 -13.47 -27.86
CA VAL A 850 31.68 -14.85 -27.75
C VAL A 850 32.70 -15.15 -28.85
N ASP A 851 33.67 -16.00 -28.56
CA ASP A 851 34.73 -16.48 -29.48
C ASP A 851 34.41 -17.85 -30.09
N ARG A 852 33.15 -18.29 -29.93
CA ARG A 852 32.63 -19.59 -30.34
C ARG A 852 31.43 -19.45 -31.26
N GLY A 853 31.30 -20.41 -32.16
CA GLY A 853 30.16 -20.52 -33.08
C GLY A 853 28.84 -20.84 -32.38
N PRO A 854 27.74 -20.94 -33.13
CA PRO A 854 26.44 -21.32 -32.58
C PRO A 854 26.48 -22.76 -32.03
N SER A 855 25.58 -23.07 -31.09
CA SER A 855 25.43 -24.43 -30.55
C SER A 855 25.06 -25.45 -31.64
N SER A 856 25.25 -26.73 -31.36
CA SER A 856 24.78 -27.82 -32.26
C SER A 856 23.26 -27.83 -32.44
N SER A 857 22.51 -27.29 -31.48
CA SER A 857 21.06 -27.10 -31.55
C SER A 857 20.65 -25.93 -32.47
N GLY A 858 21.61 -25.16 -32.98
CA GLY A 858 21.39 -24.05 -33.90
C GLY A 858 21.81 -22.69 -33.34
N ALA A 859 21.59 -21.66 -34.16
CA ALA A 859 21.88 -20.27 -33.85
C ALA A 859 20.76 -19.57 -33.05
N SER A 860 19.62 -20.22 -32.82
CA SER A 860 18.56 -19.70 -31.94
C SER A 860 17.78 -20.84 -31.28
N GLY A 861 17.18 -20.55 -30.13
CA GLY A 861 16.37 -21.51 -29.39
C GLY A 861 15.56 -20.87 -28.25
N TRP A 862 14.50 -21.54 -27.82
CA TRP A 862 13.68 -21.16 -26.66
C TRP A 862 13.90 -22.13 -25.49
N LEU A 863 13.70 -21.67 -24.25
CA LEU A 863 13.83 -22.52 -23.06
C LEU A 863 12.51 -22.74 -22.33
N PHE A 864 11.63 -21.73 -22.33
CA PHE A 864 10.27 -21.84 -21.82
C PHE A 864 9.30 -21.28 -22.85
N HIS A 865 8.15 -21.92 -23.01
CA HIS A 865 7.08 -21.43 -23.86
C HIS A 865 5.74 -21.47 -23.12
N VAL A 866 5.17 -20.31 -22.89
CA VAL A 866 3.84 -20.13 -22.31
C VAL A 866 2.84 -20.04 -23.47
N GLY A 867 1.96 -21.05 -23.61
CA GLY A 867 1.00 -21.12 -24.71
C GLY A 867 -0.09 -20.03 -24.68
N ALA A 868 -0.22 -19.29 -23.58
CA ALA A 868 -1.12 -18.16 -23.42
C ALA A 868 -0.36 -16.83 -23.45
N LYS A 869 -0.65 -15.97 -24.44
CA LYS A 869 -0.02 -14.65 -24.57
C LYS A 869 -0.41 -13.65 -23.48
N ASN A 870 -1.54 -13.85 -22.81
CA ASN A 870 -1.95 -13.06 -21.65
C ASN A 870 -1.33 -13.55 -20.34
N VAL A 871 -0.44 -14.55 -20.38
CA VAL A 871 0.26 -15.05 -19.20
C VAL A 871 1.76 -14.78 -19.35
N MET A 872 2.36 -14.30 -18.27
CA MET A 872 3.79 -14.02 -18.18
C MET A 872 4.45 -14.90 -17.12
N LEU A 873 5.58 -15.54 -17.47
CA LEU A 873 6.51 -16.07 -16.48
C LEU A 873 7.32 -14.91 -15.88
N LEU A 874 7.26 -14.80 -14.56
CA LEU A 874 7.82 -13.73 -13.76
C LEU A 874 9.14 -14.11 -13.10
N LYS A 875 9.28 -15.36 -12.64
CA LYS A 875 10.46 -15.81 -11.91
C LYS A 875 10.64 -17.32 -12.03
N ILE A 876 11.90 -17.75 -12.03
CA ILE A 876 12.30 -19.16 -11.86
C ILE A 876 12.84 -19.28 -10.43
N LEU A 877 12.25 -20.18 -9.66
CA LEU A 877 12.53 -20.36 -8.24
C LEU A 877 13.12 -21.76 -8.00
N PRO A 878 14.01 -21.91 -6.99
CA PRO A 878 14.46 -23.22 -6.55
C PRO A 878 13.30 -24.03 -5.94
N LEU A 879 13.49 -25.34 -5.82
CA LEU A 879 12.66 -26.19 -4.98
C LEU A 879 12.87 -25.84 -3.49
N ASP A 880 11.83 -26.00 -2.68
CA ASP A 880 11.81 -25.75 -1.24
C ASP A 880 11.41 -27.00 -0.43
N GLY A 881 11.28 -26.86 0.89
CA GLY A 881 10.90 -27.95 1.79
C GLY A 881 11.89 -29.12 1.77
N GLU A 882 11.39 -30.35 1.68
CA GLU A 882 12.21 -31.58 1.63
C GLU A 882 13.10 -31.68 0.39
N GLN A 883 12.78 -30.92 -0.66
CA GLN A 883 13.53 -30.90 -1.92
C GLN A 883 14.46 -29.68 -2.03
N ALA A 884 14.60 -28.90 -0.95
CA ALA A 884 15.49 -27.75 -0.91
C ALA A 884 16.94 -28.15 -1.28
N GLY A 885 17.54 -27.39 -2.21
CA GLY A 885 18.89 -27.68 -2.71
C GLY A 885 18.96 -28.86 -3.68
N SER A 886 17.83 -29.41 -4.12
CA SER A 886 17.78 -30.42 -5.18
C SER A 886 17.92 -29.80 -6.57
N ALA A 887 18.53 -30.54 -7.49
CA ALA A 887 18.55 -30.24 -8.92
C ALA A 887 17.48 -31.03 -9.70
N ALA A 888 16.53 -31.66 -9.00
CA ALA A 888 15.51 -32.53 -9.62
C ALA A 888 14.36 -31.75 -10.28
N GLY A 889 14.38 -30.42 -10.23
CA GLY A 889 13.29 -29.59 -10.74
C GLY A 889 13.42 -28.12 -10.34
N TYR A 890 12.33 -27.38 -10.51
CA TYR A 890 12.23 -25.94 -10.23
C TYR A 890 10.78 -25.52 -10.17
N VAL A 891 10.56 -24.26 -9.78
CA VAL A 891 9.24 -23.63 -9.70
C VAL A 891 9.19 -22.44 -10.64
N LEU A 892 8.09 -22.30 -11.37
CA LEU A 892 7.82 -21.16 -12.23
C LEU A 892 6.70 -20.32 -11.63
N ARG A 893 6.95 -19.02 -11.45
CA ARG A 893 5.92 -18.07 -11.07
C ARG A 893 5.30 -17.44 -12.30
N LEU A 894 3.98 -17.48 -12.42
CA LEU A 894 3.21 -17.01 -13.56
C LEU A 894 2.18 -15.95 -13.12
N MET A 895 1.82 -15.05 -14.03
CA MET A 895 0.79 -14.02 -13.83
C MET A 895 -0.07 -13.87 -15.09
N GLU A 896 -1.40 -13.93 -14.95
CA GLU A 896 -2.36 -13.55 -15.99
C GLU A 896 -2.59 -12.03 -15.97
N THR A 897 -2.44 -11.36 -17.11
CA THR A 897 -2.33 -9.88 -17.15
C THR A 897 -3.56 -9.16 -17.67
N GLU A 898 -4.49 -9.85 -18.36
CA GLU A 898 -5.57 -9.22 -19.14
C GLU A 898 -6.97 -9.44 -18.55
N GLY A 899 -7.11 -10.19 -17.46
CA GLY A 899 -8.40 -10.55 -16.89
C GLY A 899 -9.12 -11.64 -17.68
N LEU A 900 -8.37 -12.46 -18.43
CA LEU A 900 -8.92 -13.45 -19.34
C LEU A 900 -8.49 -14.86 -18.93
N ALA A 901 -9.39 -15.60 -18.30
CA ALA A 901 -9.15 -17.00 -17.95
C ALA A 901 -8.80 -17.83 -19.19
N LYS A 902 -7.78 -18.69 -19.08
CA LYS A 902 -7.30 -19.48 -20.23
C LYS A 902 -6.62 -20.78 -19.82
N ALA A 903 -6.99 -21.86 -20.50
CA ALA A 903 -6.25 -23.11 -20.52
C ALA A 903 -5.17 -23.09 -21.61
N PHE A 904 -3.97 -23.57 -21.29
CA PHE A 904 -2.83 -23.62 -22.21
C PHE A 904 -1.82 -24.70 -21.82
N LYS A 905 -0.87 -24.96 -22.73
CA LYS A 905 0.29 -25.81 -22.46
C LYS A 905 1.49 -24.94 -22.09
N LEU A 906 2.15 -25.29 -20.99
CA LEU A 906 3.43 -24.76 -20.57
C LEU A 906 4.54 -25.73 -20.98
N TYR A 907 5.42 -25.30 -21.87
CA TYR A 907 6.56 -26.11 -22.32
C TYR A 907 7.86 -25.62 -21.66
N ALA A 908 8.72 -26.58 -21.35
CA ALA A 908 10.07 -26.35 -20.88
C ALA A 908 11.06 -27.08 -21.79
N PHE A 909 12.31 -26.62 -21.79
CA PHE A 909 13.42 -27.20 -22.56
C PHE A 909 13.66 -28.69 -22.24
N ARG A 910 13.19 -29.15 -21.08
CA ARG A 910 13.14 -30.55 -20.68
C ARG A 910 11.71 -30.90 -20.25
N GLN A 911 11.18 -32.00 -20.78
CA GLN A 911 9.85 -32.49 -20.40
C GLN A 911 9.87 -32.94 -18.93
N PRO A 912 9.00 -32.41 -18.06
CA PRO A 912 8.89 -32.85 -16.68
C PRO A 912 8.21 -34.22 -16.59
N SER A 913 8.51 -34.98 -15.54
CA SER A 913 7.81 -36.22 -15.18
C SER A 913 6.68 -36.00 -14.17
N LYS A 914 6.73 -34.90 -13.40
CA LYS A 914 5.65 -34.46 -12.50
C LYS A 914 5.49 -32.96 -12.54
N ALA A 915 4.25 -32.50 -12.37
CA ALA A 915 3.93 -31.10 -12.24
C ALA A 915 2.83 -30.89 -11.19
N ARG A 916 2.89 -29.79 -10.44
CA ARG A 916 1.84 -29.39 -9.50
C ARG A 916 1.69 -27.87 -9.42
N LEU A 917 0.46 -27.42 -9.16
CA LEU A 917 0.17 -26.07 -8.72
C LEU A 917 0.36 -26.01 -7.20
N ARG A 918 1.02 -24.97 -6.73
CA ARG A 918 1.27 -24.75 -5.30
C ARG A 918 1.00 -23.30 -4.89
N ASP A 919 0.78 -23.11 -3.60
CA ASP A 919 0.71 -21.78 -3.01
C ASP A 919 2.12 -21.17 -2.84
N PHE A 920 2.22 -19.94 -2.33
CA PHE A 920 3.48 -19.23 -2.14
C PHE A 920 4.26 -19.68 -0.89
N ILE A 921 3.76 -20.67 -0.15
CA ILE A 921 4.46 -21.31 0.97
C ILE A 921 4.85 -22.77 0.66
N GLY A 922 4.66 -23.22 -0.58
CA GLY A 922 5.09 -24.52 -1.09
C GLY A 922 4.08 -25.66 -0.92
N GLN A 923 2.88 -25.40 -0.42
CA GLN A 923 1.84 -26.42 -0.27
C GLN A 923 1.15 -26.69 -1.60
N THR A 924 0.85 -27.97 -1.86
CA THR A 924 0.17 -28.37 -3.11
C THR A 924 -1.29 -27.93 -3.09
N ILE A 925 -1.68 -27.16 -4.10
CA ILE A 925 -3.10 -26.86 -4.38
C ILE A 925 -3.69 -28.03 -5.16
N CYS A 926 -3.06 -28.40 -6.28
CA CYS A 926 -3.48 -29.55 -7.09
C CYS A 926 -2.33 -30.10 -7.96
N PRO A 927 -2.36 -31.40 -8.31
CA PRO A 927 -1.46 -31.95 -9.33
C PRO A 927 -1.86 -31.47 -10.74
N LEU A 928 -0.88 -31.31 -11.62
CA LEU A 928 -1.11 -30.91 -13.02
C LEU A 928 -0.83 -32.06 -13.98
N GLY A 929 -1.61 -32.12 -15.06
CA GLY A 929 -1.43 -33.11 -16.12
C GLY A 929 -0.24 -32.78 -17.02
N ILE A 930 0.44 -33.81 -17.52
CA ILE A 930 1.46 -33.69 -18.56
C ILE A 930 0.93 -34.37 -19.81
N ASP A 931 0.90 -33.63 -20.91
CA ASP A 931 0.40 -34.14 -22.19
C ASP A 931 1.41 -35.16 -22.78
N PRO A 932 0.95 -36.29 -23.35
CA PRO A 932 1.83 -37.27 -24.00
C PRO A 932 2.71 -36.67 -25.11
N ASP A 933 2.21 -35.67 -25.83
CA ASP A 933 2.93 -34.94 -26.89
C ASP A 933 3.84 -33.84 -26.33
N GLY A 934 3.90 -33.69 -25.00
CA GLY A 934 4.73 -32.73 -24.29
C GLY A 934 3.96 -31.50 -23.78
N GLY A 935 4.50 -30.91 -22.72
CA GLY A 935 3.96 -29.74 -22.05
C GLY A 935 3.05 -30.07 -20.87
N VAL A 936 3.00 -29.15 -19.91
CA VAL A 936 2.13 -29.22 -18.73
C VAL A 936 0.83 -28.52 -19.03
N LEU A 937 -0.28 -29.19 -18.75
CA LEU A 937 -1.63 -28.65 -18.88
C LEU A 937 -1.92 -27.74 -17.69
N LEU A 938 -2.16 -26.47 -17.96
CA LEU A 938 -2.47 -25.46 -16.95
C LEU A 938 -3.69 -24.64 -17.38
N GLU A 939 -4.53 -24.33 -16.41
CA GLU A 939 -5.60 -23.35 -16.53
C GLU A 939 -5.33 -22.24 -15.51
N MET A 940 -5.35 -20.99 -15.97
CA MET A 940 -5.24 -19.83 -15.09
C MET A 940 -6.54 -19.03 -15.15
N ALA A 941 -7.02 -18.63 -13.99
CA ALA A 941 -8.16 -17.72 -13.84
C ALA A 941 -7.76 -16.28 -14.23
N ALA A 942 -8.77 -15.42 -14.39
CA ALA A 942 -8.56 -14.00 -14.64
C ALA A 942 -7.71 -13.37 -13.52
N TYR A 943 -6.66 -12.65 -13.91
CA TYR A 943 -5.71 -11.97 -13.02
C TYR A 943 -5.01 -12.84 -11.99
N GLU A 944 -4.94 -14.16 -12.20
CA GLU A 944 -4.34 -15.08 -11.25
C GLU A 944 -2.81 -14.98 -11.26
N ALA A 945 -2.20 -14.91 -10.07
CA ALA A 945 -0.79 -15.19 -9.83
C ALA A 945 -0.60 -16.58 -9.23
N CYS A 946 0.23 -17.43 -9.84
CA CYS A 946 0.42 -18.80 -9.37
C CYS A 946 1.88 -19.30 -9.44
N GLU A 947 2.18 -20.36 -8.69
CA GLU A 947 3.45 -21.09 -8.75
C GLU A 947 3.24 -22.53 -9.25
N VAL A 948 4.00 -22.90 -10.28
CA VAL A 948 3.98 -24.22 -10.90
C VAL A 948 5.31 -24.92 -10.65
N GLU A 949 5.28 -26.00 -9.89
CA GLU A 949 6.47 -26.82 -9.64
C GLU A 949 6.59 -27.94 -10.67
N LEU A 950 7.77 -28.08 -11.25
CA LEU A 950 8.11 -29.05 -12.30
C LEU A 950 9.28 -29.92 -11.83
N LEU A 951 9.10 -31.23 -11.87
CA LEU A 951 10.13 -32.23 -11.51
C LEU A 951 10.48 -33.11 -12.71
N TRP A 952 11.73 -33.55 -12.80
CA TRP A 952 12.27 -34.37 -13.90
C TRP A 952 12.31 -35.86 -13.57
#